data_AF-A0A7S1UNS1-F1
#
_entry.id   AF-A0A7S1UNS1-F1
#
_cell.length_a   1.000
_cell.length_b   1.000
_cell.length_c   1.000
_cell.angle_alpha   90.00
_cell.angle_beta   90.00
_cell.angle_gamma   90.00
#
_symmetry.space_group_name_H-M   'P 1'
#
loop_
_entity.id
_entity.type
_entity.pdbx_description
1 polymer ?
#
loop_
_entity_poly.entity_id
_entity_poly.type
_entity_poly.pdbx_seq_one_letter_code
_entity_poly.pdbx_strand_id
1 'polypeptide(L)'
;MASSKMSGSGGGPLSQVDIDSNRLLRGGGVDGEDDSQIEQHLAFVESSGAKRAHYRRSLMVRAGMIVLPLLVVAGAIVGVSIAMTGDGDAPAPAPSGSATTTAATLIPPPANLESTCSVLMAGNGNDTSVAADADDAALLACRELCEPAECCHFPSSFSLSCLLGNEESCMTYHASCQVIEDFGSGKATPMEPAGGELPPAPTYLSDICSPASLLTIDGFGECQAECDRATCCWEGGCPELKDACAPYASCLHLGATDHIHEDVAPHLTSSCADLSTLEGRTSCRTACQTALCCFDTESGSCPHTDDDFCTQYEVCDSLESSTEVVATKEEIAEACAQDLNTFTHVSLCEVECERGACCFTEEGCSNTEIDCTGTYEPCAFLYGETAPLTDDDAAAVDDDDDTLVVVTDDDTTVMDDDGVVEPPVVDVHVMKQQVDDTCSGYKTREEAEATDCKVICDPGLCCYDGTECPHTTSFSCRPYDACEILHGLMDDEDAIKSEVDGACIGADPTEVDTNWEHPCHKICEPAECCFDEAIPCEGTIADQCKLYIACTVLFDPNKATGEEEGGGTEGSSTEDVDIVGFTKEKVVETCLGNDGACRDICSAARCCFMSDEACKPGITCSAFEECTKYFGGDAIVGEAGPTELEIVEPMAGAADERPPLEDMEFISTPHDPYGN
;
A
#
# COMPACT_ATOMS: atom_id res chain seq x y z
N MET A 1 29.88 33.18 50.90
CA MET A 1 29.60 32.69 52.27
C MET A 1 29.03 31.28 52.13
N ALA A 2 29.50 30.29 52.93
CA ALA A 2 29.09 28.85 52.96
C ALA A 2 29.03 28.10 51.60
N SER A 3 29.78 27.05 51.23
CA SER A 3 30.48 25.91 51.89
C SER A 3 29.65 24.64 52.17
N SER A 4 29.84 23.59 51.33
CA SER A 4 29.94 22.12 51.59
C SER A 4 29.49 21.34 50.33
N LYS A 5 30.18 20.38 49.69
CA LYS A 5 31.54 19.77 49.76
C LYS A 5 31.87 18.71 50.85
N MET A 6 31.62 17.43 50.54
CA MET A 6 32.39 16.20 50.94
C MET A 6 32.03 15.08 49.92
N SER A 7 33.00 14.43 49.23
CA SER A 7 33.71 13.17 49.59
C SER A 7 32.79 11.95 49.81
N GLY A 8 33.04 10.75 49.26
CA GLY A 8 34.17 10.20 48.48
C GLY A 8 34.75 8.91 49.10
N SER A 9 35.21 7.96 48.27
CA SER A 9 35.75 6.60 48.61
C SER A 9 34.68 5.52 48.91
N GLY A 10 34.81 4.25 48.51
CA GLY A 10 35.78 3.57 47.62
C GLY A 10 36.02 2.09 48.02
N GLY A 11 36.38 1.22 47.05
CA GLY A 11 36.91 -0.15 47.28
C GLY A 11 35.96 -1.32 46.93
N GLY A 12 36.46 -2.31 46.17
CA GLY A 12 35.77 -3.58 45.84
C GLY A 12 35.91 -4.68 46.91
N PRO A 13 35.95 -6.01 46.60
CA PRO A 13 36.46 -6.60 45.33
C PRO A 13 35.68 -7.81 44.75
N LEU A 14 36.13 -8.23 43.56
CA LEU A 14 36.19 -9.60 42.97
C LEU A 14 35.41 -10.76 43.62
N SER A 15 34.68 -11.50 42.78
CA SER A 15 34.47 -12.95 42.90
C SER A 15 34.57 -13.62 41.53
N GLN A 16 35.62 -14.40 41.29
CA GLN A 16 35.64 -15.43 40.25
C GLN A 16 34.92 -16.68 40.77
N VAL A 17 34.21 -17.39 39.90
CA VAL A 17 33.71 -18.74 40.16
C VAL A 17 34.14 -19.63 39.01
N ASP A 18 35.18 -20.44 39.24
CA ASP A 18 35.51 -21.57 38.36
C ASP A 18 34.43 -22.65 38.48
N ILE A 19 33.95 -23.17 37.35
CA ILE A 19 33.23 -24.45 37.31
C ILE A 19 34.02 -25.41 36.43
N ASP A 20 34.98 -26.07 37.06
CA ASP A 20 35.63 -27.26 36.53
C ASP A 20 34.73 -28.47 36.83
N SER A 21 34.31 -29.23 35.83
CA SER A 21 33.62 -30.51 36.04
C SER A 21 33.89 -31.48 34.91
N ASN A 22 34.75 -32.46 35.20
CA ASN A 22 35.04 -33.54 34.28
C ASN A 22 35.27 -34.85 35.06
N ARG A 23 34.79 -35.95 34.46
CA ARG A 23 35.27 -37.35 34.60
C ARG A 23 34.59 -38.30 35.61
N LEU A 24 34.52 -39.57 35.14
CA LEU A 24 34.23 -40.86 35.80
C LEU A 24 32.74 -41.28 35.80
N LEU A 25 32.33 -42.51 35.47
CA LEU A 25 33.02 -43.72 34.97
C LEU A 25 31.98 -44.77 34.48
N ARG A 26 32.33 -45.57 33.45
CA ARG A 26 31.74 -46.90 33.08
C ARG A 26 30.25 -46.92 32.65
N GLY A 27 29.80 -47.76 31.73
CA GLY A 27 30.45 -48.90 31.06
C GLY A 27 29.80 -50.22 31.48
N GLY A 28 29.00 -50.81 30.58
CA GLY A 28 28.34 -52.09 30.77
C GLY A 28 27.57 -52.51 29.52
N GLY A 29 28.14 -53.40 28.72
CA GLY A 29 27.41 -54.15 27.70
C GLY A 29 26.80 -55.41 28.28
N VAL A 30 25.75 -55.93 27.65
CA VAL A 30 25.24 -57.29 27.86
C VAL A 30 24.85 -57.83 26.49
N ASP A 31 25.41 -58.98 26.12
CA ASP A 31 25.12 -59.71 24.90
C ASP A 31 23.79 -60.48 24.97
N GLY A 32 23.29 -60.91 23.81
CA GLY A 32 22.82 -62.29 23.65
C GLY A 32 21.33 -62.51 23.37
N GLU A 33 21.10 -63.11 22.18
CA GLU A 33 20.12 -64.19 21.93
C GLU A 33 18.61 -63.80 22.01
N ASP A 34 17.70 -64.36 21.21
CA ASP A 34 17.81 -65.53 20.32
C ASP A 34 16.84 -65.42 19.12
N ASP A 35 17.07 -66.29 18.15
CA ASP A 35 16.39 -66.37 16.85
C ASP A 35 14.98 -67.00 16.90
N SER A 36 14.30 -66.93 15.75
CA SER A 36 13.45 -68.00 15.18
C SER A 36 11.91 -68.03 15.37
N GLN A 37 11.25 -67.87 14.21
CA GLN A 37 10.35 -68.85 13.55
C GLN A 37 8.81 -68.73 13.60
N ILE A 38 8.31 -68.51 12.37
CA ILE A 38 7.28 -69.28 11.64
C ILE A 38 5.84 -68.72 11.55
N GLU A 39 5.50 -68.47 10.29
CA GLU A 39 4.20 -68.28 9.66
C GLU A 39 3.08 -69.21 10.19
N GLN A 40 1.82 -68.77 10.07
CA GLN A 40 0.90 -69.43 9.12
C GLN A 40 -0.45 -68.73 8.87
N HIS A 41 -0.86 -68.81 7.60
CA HIS A 41 -2.23 -68.79 7.06
C HIS A 41 -3.03 -67.48 6.92
N LEU A 42 -2.88 -66.89 5.72
CA LEU A 42 -3.96 -66.32 4.91
C LEU A 42 -5.18 -67.27 4.81
N ALA A 43 -6.40 -66.75 5.03
CA ALA A 43 -7.61 -67.15 4.30
C ALA A 43 -8.81 -66.18 4.50
N PHE A 44 -9.52 -65.95 3.39
CA PHE A 44 -10.95 -65.63 3.28
C PHE A 44 -11.46 -64.18 3.49
N VAL A 45 -11.72 -63.52 2.36
CA VAL A 45 -12.63 -62.36 2.21
C VAL A 45 -14.09 -62.87 2.06
N GLU A 46 -15.06 -61.96 2.22
CA GLU A 46 -16.53 -62.15 2.09
C GLU A 46 -17.29 -62.75 3.29
N SER A 47 -17.92 -61.87 4.09
CA SER A 47 -19.33 -62.01 4.51
C SER A 47 -19.82 -60.75 5.26
N SER A 48 -20.36 -59.79 4.52
CA SER A 48 -20.95 -58.57 5.08
C SER A 48 -22.34 -58.84 5.67
N GLY A 49 -22.52 -58.72 6.98
CA GLY A 49 -23.87 -58.74 7.57
C GLY A 49 -23.99 -58.92 9.10
N ALA A 50 -24.76 -58.04 9.73
CA ALA A 50 -25.45 -58.25 11.02
C ALA A 50 -24.65 -58.40 12.33
N LYS A 51 -23.71 -57.47 12.65
CA LYS A 51 -23.20 -57.30 14.05
C LYS A 51 -23.13 -55.86 14.61
N ARG A 52 -23.77 -54.85 14.00
CA ARG A 52 -23.76 -53.45 14.47
C ARG A 52 -24.67 -53.12 15.69
N ALA A 53 -25.37 -54.08 16.29
CA ALA A 53 -26.35 -53.82 17.36
C ALA A 53 -25.80 -53.86 18.81
N HIS A 54 -24.69 -54.57 19.07
CA HIS A 54 -24.24 -54.83 20.46
C HIS A 54 -23.19 -53.85 21.02
N TYR A 55 -22.46 -53.13 20.17
CA TYR A 55 -21.36 -52.26 20.63
C TYR A 55 -21.85 -50.97 21.32
N ARG A 56 -22.92 -50.33 20.79
CA ARG A 56 -23.44 -49.05 21.30
C ARG A 56 -23.90 -49.08 22.76
N ARG A 57 -24.32 -50.24 23.31
CA ARG A 57 -24.74 -50.36 24.72
C ARG A 57 -23.59 -50.41 25.72
N SER A 58 -22.37 -50.78 25.31
CA SER A 58 -21.21 -50.79 26.22
C SER A 58 -20.59 -49.40 26.40
N LEU A 59 -20.61 -48.58 25.34
CA LEU A 59 -19.98 -47.25 25.34
C LEU A 59 -20.73 -46.26 26.24
N MET A 60 -22.07 -46.23 26.20
CA MET A 60 -22.88 -45.31 27.01
C MET A 60 -22.74 -45.56 28.53
N VAL A 61 -22.49 -46.80 28.96
CA VAL A 61 -22.29 -47.13 30.38
C VAL A 61 -20.93 -46.65 30.89
N ARG A 62 -19.89 -46.64 30.05
CA ARG A 62 -18.56 -46.13 30.43
C ARG A 62 -18.50 -44.59 30.39
N ALA A 63 -19.11 -43.95 29.40
CA ALA A 63 -19.21 -42.49 29.36
C ALA A 63 -19.96 -41.91 30.57
N GLY A 64 -21.08 -42.54 30.96
CA GLY A 64 -21.90 -42.09 32.10
C GLY A 64 -21.17 -42.12 33.45
N MET A 65 -20.17 -42.99 33.65
CA MET A 65 -19.40 -43.03 34.91
C MET A 65 -18.35 -41.91 35.03
N ILE A 66 -17.93 -41.30 33.93
CA ILE A 66 -16.91 -40.24 33.93
C ILE A 66 -17.57 -38.84 33.98
N VAL A 67 -18.68 -38.66 33.26
CA VAL A 67 -19.38 -37.36 33.18
C VAL A 67 -20.08 -37.00 34.51
N LEU A 68 -20.64 -37.98 35.22
CA LEU A 68 -21.37 -37.71 36.47
C LEU A 68 -20.51 -37.11 37.61
N PRO A 69 -19.32 -37.63 37.95
CA PRO A 69 -18.46 -37.00 38.95
C PRO A 69 -17.92 -35.64 38.50
N LEU A 70 -17.63 -35.43 37.22
CA LEU A 70 -17.20 -34.12 36.70
C LEU A 70 -18.28 -33.04 36.88
N LEU A 71 -19.55 -33.36 36.62
CA LEU A 71 -20.66 -32.43 36.88
C LEU A 71 -20.85 -32.10 38.37
N VAL A 72 -20.56 -33.04 39.28
CA VAL A 72 -20.59 -32.78 40.72
C VAL A 72 -19.43 -31.89 41.17
N VAL A 73 -18.24 -32.05 40.57
CA VAL A 73 -17.09 -31.16 40.82
C VAL A 73 -17.35 -29.75 40.28
N ALA A 74 -17.86 -29.62 39.05
CA ALA A 74 -18.22 -28.34 38.47
C ALA A 74 -19.30 -27.60 39.30
N GLY A 75 -20.34 -28.33 39.74
CA GLY A 75 -21.37 -27.77 40.63
C GLY A 75 -20.85 -27.33 42.00
N ALA A 76 -19.81 -28.00 42.52
CA ALA A 76 -19.16 -27.60 43.77
C ALA A 76 -18.30 -26.33 43.60
N ILE A 77 -17.65 -26.14 42.45
CA ILE A 77 -16.85 -24.95 42.16
C ILE A 77 -17.75 -23.71 42.06
N VAL A 78 -18.87 -23.79 41.35
CA VAL A 78 -19.84 -22.67 41.23
C VAL A 78 -20.53 -22.36 42.57
N GLY A 79 -20.73 -23.36 43.43
CA GLY A 79 -21.40 -23.20 44.72
C GLY A 79 -20.61 -22.44 45.80
N VAL A 80 -19.30 -22.27 45.65
CA VAL A 80 -18.44 -21.59 46.66
C VAL A 80 -18.37 -20.06 46.44
N SER A 81 -18.61 -19.58 45.21
CA SER A 81 -18.40 -18.17 44.84
C SER A 81 -19.48 -17.18 45.32
N ILE A 82 -20.56 -17.63 45.96
CA ILE A 82 -21.72 -16.77 46.33
C ILE A 82 -21.68 -16.33 47.82
N ALA A 83 -20.59 -16.61 48.55
CA ALA A 83 -20.60 -16.54 50.03
C ALA A 83 -19.54 -15.63 50.69
N MET A 84 -18.94 -14.65 50.00
CA MET A 84 -18.22 -13.52 50.65
C MET A 84 -18.37 -12.20 49.90
N THR A 85 -19.26 -11.33 50.39
CA THR A 85 -19.22 -9.87 50.13
C THR A 85 -18.83 -9.17 51.43
N GLY A 86 -17.67 -8.52 51.44
CA GLY A 86 -17.17 -7.71 52.55
C GLY A 86 -16.09 -6.76 52.04
N ASP A 87 -16.17 -5.50 52.46
CA ASP A 87 -15.52 -4.34 51.84
C ASP A 87 -13.98 -4.40 51.81
N GLY A 88 -13.39 -3.87 50.72
CA GLY A 88 -11.94 -3.63 50.62
C GLY A 88 -11.47 -3.34 49.19
N ASP A 89 -11.12 -2.08 48.91
CA ASP A 89 -10.60 -1.63 47.61
C ASP A 89 -9.23 -2.23 47.27
N ALA A 90 -9.14 -2.95 46.14
CA ALA A 90 -7.91 -3.20 45.38
C ALA A 90 -8.27 -3.67 43.95
N PRO A 91 -7.62 -3.16 42.89
CA PRO A 91 -7.86 -3.62 41.53
C PRO A 91 -7.27 -5.03 41.32
N ALA A 92 -8.04 -5.90 40.65
CA ALA A 92 -7.61 -7.24 40.24
C ALA A 92 -7.08 -7.22 38.80
N PRO A 93 -6.11 -8.07 38.43
CA PRO A 93 -5.57 -8.13 37.08
C PRO A 93 -6.61 -8.67 36.08
N ALA A 94 -6.60 -8.12 34.86
CA ALA A 94 -7.49 -8.54 33.78
C ALA A 94 -7.20 -9.97 33.30
N PRO A 95 -8.23 -10.74 32.89
CA PRO A 95 -8.03 -12.06 32.30
C PRO A 95 -7.62 -11.96 30.82
N SER A 96 -6.44 -12.47 30.49
CA SER A 96 -5.99 -12.64 29.11
C SER A 96 -6.75 -13.80 28.44
N GLY A 97 -7.78 -13.44 27.67
CA GLY A 97 -8.45 -14.34 26.73
C GLY A 97 -8.18 -13.85 25.32
N SER A 98 -7.40 -14.60 24.53
CA SER A 98 -7.23 -14.31 23.10
C SER A 98 -8.58 -14.46 22.41
N ALA A 99 -9.12 -13.34 21.93
CA ALA A 99 -10.36 -13.25 21.21
C ALA A 99 -10.05 -12.99 19.74
N THR A 100 -10.50 -13.87 18.85
CA THR A 100 -10.39 -13.64 17.41
C THR A 100 -11.26 -12.43 17.03
N THR A 101 -10.61 -11.31 16.77
CA THR A 101 -11.27 -10.04 16.45
C THR A 101 -11.92 -10.11 15.07
N THR A 102 -13.20 -10.46 15.01
CA THR A 102 -14.02 -10.16 13.82
C THR A 102 -14.08 -8.65 13.67
N ALA A 103 -13.67 -8.14 12.50
CA ALA A 103 -13.71 -6.72 12.16
C ALA A 103 -15.04 -6.09 12.59
N ALA A 104 -14.96 -4.99 13.34
CA ALA A 104 -16.14 -4.34 13.90
C ALA A 104 -17.02 -3.84 12.75
N THR A 105 -18.20 -4.46 12.59
CA THR A 105 -19.14 -4.08 11.53
C THR A 105 -19.77 -2.74 11.90
N LEU A 106 -19.33 -1.66 11.25
CA LEU A 106 -19.91 -0.33 11.45
C LEU A 106 -21.41 -0.37 11.14
N ILE A 107 -22.21 0.23 12.02
CA ILE A 107 -23.64 0.39 11.80
C ILE A 107 -23.83 1.56 10.83
N PRO A 108 -24.63 1.43 9.75
CA PRO A 108 -24.83 2.53 8.82
C PRO A 108 -25.44 3.75 9.54
N PRO A 109 -25.03 4.99 9.19
CA PRO A 109 -25.47 6.22 9.85
C PRO A 109 -26.99 6.30 10.01
N PRO A 110 -27.52 6.52 11.22
CA PRO A 110 -28.96 6.60 11.42
C PRO A 110 -29.50 7.89 10.78
N ALA A 111 -30.63 7.80 10.08
CA ALA A 111 -31.20 8.92 9.32
C ALA A 111 -31.58 10.17 10.14
N ASN A 112 -31.51 10.12 11.47
CA ASN A 112 -31.68 11.26 12.37
C ASN A 112 -30.36 11.85 12.91
N LEU A 113 -29.19 11.27 12.60
CA LEU A 113 -27.87 11.67 13.09
C LEU A 113 -27.64 13.18 12.92
N GLU A 114 -27.62 13.63 11.67
CA GLU A 114 -27.52 15.05 11.30
C GLU A 114 -28.53 15.91 12.06
N SER A 115 -29.81 15.54 12.04
CA SER A 115 -30.89 16.33 12.66
C SER A 115 -30.79 16.41 14.19
N THR A 116 -30.09 15.47 14.82
CA THR A 116 -29.89 15.40 16.27
C THR A 116 -28.66 16.20 16.68
N CYS A 117 -27.54 16.01 15.98
CA CYS A 117 -26.28 16.70 16.26
C CYS A 117 -26.28 18.17 15.82
N SER A 118 -26.95 18.53 14.71
CA SER A 118 -27.03 19.93 14.23
C SER A 118 -27.75 20.87 15.21
N VAL A 119 -28.52 20.35 16.17
CA VAL A 119 -29.16 21.17 17.22
C VAL A 119 -28.10 21.86 18.09
N LEU A 120 -26.96 21.22 18.31
CA LEU A 120 -25.85 21.77 19.09
C LEU A 120 -25.23 23.01 18.41
N MET A 121 -25.03 22.95 17.09
CA MET A 121 -24.53 24.09 16.30
C MET A 121 -25.47 25.30 16.34
N ALA A 122 -26.79 25.07 16.33
CA ALA A 122 -27.79 26.13 16.37
C ALA A 122 -27.86 26.88 17.71
N GLY A 123 -27.31 26.31 18.79
CA GLY A 123 -27.34 26.90 20.15
C GLY A 123 -26.36 28.04 20.37
N ASN A 124 -25.31 28.19 19.56
CA ASN A 124 -24.12 29.00 19.85
C ASN A 124 -24.32 30.53 19.70
N GLY A 125 -25.57 31.01 19.74
CA GLY A 125 -25.98 32.40 19.50
C GLY A 125 -25.74 33.37 20.66
N ASN A 126 -24.51 33.45 21.19
CA ASN A 126 -23.94 34.51 22.07
C ASN A 126 -24.68 34.87 23.39
N ASP A 127 -25.88 34.37 23.67
CA ASP A 127 -26.68 34.68 24.86
C ASP A 127 -26.49 33.61 25.95
N THR A 128 -25.29 33.61 26.53
CA THR A 128 -24.67 32.60 27.44
C THR A 128 -25.37 32.38 28.80
N SER A 129 -26.66 32.70 28.93
CA SER A 129 -27.36 32.79 30.22
C SER A 129 -28.56 31.86 30.42
N VAL A 130 -28.96 31.04 29.43
CA VAL A 130 -30.21 30.25 29.50
C VAL A 130 -30.09 28.77 29.07
N ALA A 131 -29.00 28.33 28.42
CA ALA A 131 -28.98 27.04 27.70
C ALA A 131 -28.42 25.82 28.48
N ALA A 132 -27.69 26.05 29.59
CA ALA A 132 -26.87 25.04 30.27
C ALA A 132 -27.54 23.74 30.75
N ASP A 133 -28.88 23.68 30.87
CA ASP A 133 -29.61 22.45 31.25
C ASP A 133 -30.31 21.75 30.06
N ALA A 134 -30.37 22.39 28.88
CA ALA A 134 -31.05 21.88 27.69
C ALA A 134 -30.07 21.21 26.71
N ASP A 135 -28.85 21.72 26.64
CA ASP A 135 -27.83 21.27 25.69
C ASP A 135 -27.28 19.89 26.07
N ASP A 136 -27.16 19.58 27.37
CA ASP A 136 -26.71 18.27 27.89
C ASP A 136 -27.50 17.09 27.31
N ALA A 137 -28.82 17.23 27.15
CA ALA A 137 -29.67 16.17 26.63
C ALA A 137 -29.52 15.98 25.11
N ALA A 138 -29.27 17.07 24.37
CA ALA A 138 -28.98 17.01 22.93
C ALA A 138 -27.56 16.47 22.68
N LEU A 139 -26.59 16.86 23.52
CA LEU A 139 -25.20 16.42 23.47
C LEU A 139 -25.09 14.92 23.77
N LEU A 140 -25.77 14.45 24.81
CA LEU A 140 -25.84 13.01 25.13
C LEU A 140 -26.51 12.22 23.99
N ALA A 141 -27.61 12.71 23.44
CA ALA A 141 -28.29 12.04 22.32
C ALA A 141 -27.45 12.03 21.03
N CYS A 142 -26.68 13.08 20.75
CA CYS A 142 -25.72 13.07 19.64
C CYS A 142 -24.59 12.07 19.92
N ARG A 143 -24.01 12.06 21.12
CA ARG A 143 -22.97 11.10 21.52
C ARG A 143 -23.42 9.65 21.39
N GLU A 144 -24.61 9.29 21.88
CA GLU A 144 -25.18 7.93 21.74
C GLU A 144 -25.38 7.50 20.27
N LEU A 145 -25.52 8.45 19.34
CA LEU A 145 -25.61 8.14 17.90
C LEU A 145 -24.23 8.06 17.23
N CYS A 146 -23.22 8.72 17.79
CA CYS A 146 -21.84 8.78 17.28
C CYS A 146 -20.92 7.69 17.86
N GLU A 147 -21.22 7.13 19.04
CA GLU A 147 -20.49 6.02 19.68
C GLU A 147 -20.15 4.85 18.73
N PRO A 148 -21.03 4.40 17.81
CA PRO A 148 -20.69 3.32 16.87
C PRO A 148 -19.57 3.66 15.89
N ALA A 149 -19.27 4.95 15.70
CA ALA A 149 -18.32 5.47 14.73
C ALA A 149 -17.03 6.02 15.35
N GLU A 150 -16.82 5.86 16.66
CA GLU A 150 -15.52 6.16 17.30
C GLU A 150 -14.38 5.36 16.61
N CYS A 151 -14.69 4.18 16.06
CA CYS A 151 -13.77 3.37 15.25
C CYS A 151 -13.35 4.01 13.90
N CYS A 152 -14.02 5.07 13.42
CA CYS A 152 -13.62 5.80 12.21
C CYS A 152 -12.43 6.73 12.43
N HIS A 153 -12.17 7.14 13.69
CA HIS A 153 -11.08 8.05 14.06
C HIS A 153 -9.71 7.35 14.13
N PHE A 154 -9.66 6.02 14.00
CA PHE A 154 -8.41 5.25 14.05
C PHE A 154 -7.88 4.96 12.64
N PRO A 155 -6.56 5.09 12.39
CA PRO A 155 -5.95 4.69 11.12
C PRO A 155 -6.30 3.25 10.76
N SER A 156 -6.47 2.96 9.46
CA SER A 156 -6.88 1.64 8.96
C SER A 156 -5.91 0.48 9.27
N SER A 157 -4.69 0.79 9.72
CA SER A 157 -3.70 -0.17 10.26
C SER A 157 -4.10 -0.75 11.62
N PHE A 158 -4.94 -0.06 12.41
CA PHE A 158 -5.37 -0.51 13.73
C PHE A 158 -6.53 -1.50 13.66
N SER A 159 -6.46 -2.56 14.46
CA SER A 159 -7.56 -3.53 14.65
C SER A 159 -8.82 -2.96 15.32
N LEU A 160 -8.73 -1.74 15.86
CA LEU A 160 -9.88 -0.95 16.33
C LEU A 160 -10.56 -0.13 15.22
N SER A 161 -9.89 0.07 14.08
CA SER A 161 -10.44 0.85 12.98
C SER A 161 -11.57 0.10 12.27
N CYS A 162 -12.61 0.84 11.92
CA CYS A 162 -13.65 0.39 11.01
C CYS A 162 -13.65 1.14 9.67
N LEU A 163 -12.65 2.00 9.45
CA LEU A 163 -12.60 2.91 8.30
C LEU A 163 -12.56 2.17 6.97
N LEU A 164 -11.76 1.10 6.88
CA LEU A 164 -11.58 0.31 5.66
C LEU A 164 -12.89 -0.40 5.24
N GLY A 165 -13.39 -0.09 4.05
CA GLY A 165 -14.64 -0.57 3.50
C GLY A 165 -15.91 0.10 4.07
N ASN A 166 -15.77 1.13 4.90
CA ASN A 166 -16.89 1.92 5.42
C ASN A 166 -16.67 3.45 5.27
N GLU A 167 -15.82 3.88 4.35
CA GLU A 167 -15.33 5.25 4.18
C GLU A 167 -16.47 6.27 4.04
N GLU A 168 -17.49 5.97 3.22
CA GLU A 168 -18.71 6.80 3.04
C GLU A 168 -19.53 6.93 4.35
N SER A 169 -19.63 5.84 5.11
CA SER A 169 -20.32 5.85 6.41
C SER A 169 -19.54 6.66 7.43
N CYS A 170 -18.22 6.48 7.51
CA CYS A 170 -17.34 7.27 8.35
C CYS A 170 -17.41 8.77 7.98
N MET A 171 -17.42 9.14 6.70
CA MET A 171 -17.62 10.54 6.27
C MET A 171 -18.92 11.14 6.81
N THR A 172 -20.02 10.39 6.67
CA THR A 172 -21.33 10.82 7.15
C THR A 172 -21.35 10.99 8.68
N TYR A 173 -20.62 10.13 9.39
CA TYR A 173 -20.40 10.24 10.84
C TYR A 173 -19.55 11.46 11.20
N HIS A 174 -18.32 11.60 10.69
CA HIS A 174 -17.45 12.75 10.96
C HIS A 174 -18.16 14.09 10.72
N ALA A 175 -18.79 14.26 9.54
CA ALA A 175 -19.52 15.48 9.17
C ALA A 175 -20.75 15.80 10.07
N SER A 176 -21.18 14.87 10.92
CA SER A 176 -22.27 15.05 11.88
C SER A 176 -21.80 15.06 13.35
N CYS A 177 -20.75 14.32 13.68
CA CYS A 177 -20.32 13.99 15.04
C CYS A 177 -19.20 14.88 15.56
N GLN A 178 -18.40 15.48 14.67
CA GLN A 178 -17.27 16.35 15.02
C GLN A 178 -17.65 17.53 15.93
N VAL A 179 -18.91 17.99 15.85
CA VAL A 179 -19.46 18.97 16.79
C VAL A 179 -19.20 18.61 18.27
N ILE A 180 -19.20 17.31 18.62
CA ILE A 180 -18.93 16.85 19.99
C ILE A 180 -17.50 17.19 20.43
N GLU A 181 -16.52 17.07 19.53
CA GLU A 181 -15.10 17.35 19.79
C GLU A 181 -14.83 18.85 19.93
N ASP A 182 -15.47 19.66 19.09
CA ASP A 182 -15.45 21.12 19.17
C ASP A 182 -15.96 21.65 20.53
N PHE A 183 -17.04 21.05 21.06
CA PHE A 183 -17.54 21.38 22.40
C PHE A 183 -16.61 20.92 23.52
N GLY A 184 -15.88 19.82 23.35
CA GLY A 184 -14.94 19.29 24.35
C GLY A 184 -13.60 20.03 24.40
N SER A 185 -13.05 20.38 23.24
CA SER A 185 -11.73 21.00 23.09
C SER A 185 -11.72 22.50 23.44
N GLY A 186 -12.88 23.16 23.36
CA GLY A 186 -12.99 24.62 23.54
C GLY A 186 -12.26 25.43 22.46
N LYS A 187 -11.79 24.78 21.38
CA LYS A 187 -11.04 25.39 20.27
C LYS A 187 -11.93 25.89 19.13
N ALA A 188 -13.26 25.73 19.22
CA ALA A 188 -14.23 26.13 18.19
C ALA A 188 -14.26 27.65 17.92
N THR A 189 -13.23 28.18 17.27
CA THR A 189 -13.33 29.40 16.47
C THR A 189 -14.05 29.03 15.18
N PRO A 190 -15.24 29.59 14.89
CA PRO A 190 -15.86 29.37 13.59
C PRO A 190 -14.89 29.85 12.51
N MET A 191 -14.38 28.92 11.70
CA MET A 191 -13.73 29.30 10.45
C MET A 191 -14.77 30.07 9.65
N GLU A 192 -14.50 31.36 9.40
CA GLU A 192 -15.34 32.15 8.52
C GLU A 192 -15.26 31.50 7.13
N PRO A 193 -16.38 31.00 6.56
CA PRO A 193 -16.33 30.17 5.38
C PRO A 193 -15.70 30.96 4.24
N ALA A 194 -14.52 30.51 3.80
CA ALA A 194 -13.88 31.03 2.61
C ALA A 194 -14.82 30.73 1.44
N GLY A 195 -15.54 31.75 0.97
CA GLY A 195 -16.67 31.61 0.04
C GLY A 195 -16.29 31.26 -1.40
N GLY A 196 -15.38 30.31 -1.58
CA GLY A 196 -15.14 29.61 -2.83
C GLY A 196 -16.05 28.40 -2.96
N GLU A 197 -16.35 28.02 -4.20
CA GLU A 197 -16.94 26.71 -4.49
C GLU A 197 -15.86 25.65 -4.27
N LEU A 198 -16.21 24.55 -3.60
CA LEU A 198 -15.30 23.40 -3.43
C LEU A 198 -14.97 22.83 -4.83
N PRO A 199 -13.69 22.63 -5.18
CA PRO A 199 -13.34 21.99 -6.44
C PRO A 199 -13.88 20.54 -6.46
N PRO A 200 -14.16 19.96 -7.64
CA PRO A 200 -14.44 18.54 -7.73
C PRO A 200 -13.19 17.74 -7.33
N ALA A 201 -13.38 16.65 -6.59
CA ALA A 201 -12.29 15.74 -6.24
C ALA A 201 -11.66 15.15 -7.52
N PRO A 202 -10.32 14.99 -7.58
CA PRO A 202 -9.68 14.23 -8.63
C PRO A 202 -10.15 12.77 -8.64
N THR A 203 -10.28 12.17 -9.82
CA THR A 203 -10.67 10.76 -9.95
C THR A 203 -9.65 9.78 -9.38
N TYR A 204 -8.38 10.17 -9.31
CA TYR A 204 -7.27 9.42 -8.71
C TYR A 204 -7.13 9.60 -7.19
N LEU A 205 -8.01 10.37 -6.53
CA LEU A 205 -7.89 10.69 -5.11
C LEU A 205 -7.94 9.44 -4.22
N SER A 206 -8.70 8.41 -4.62
CA SER A 206 -8.74 7.11 -3.93
C SER A 206 -7.40 6.41 -3.89
N ASP A 207 -6.58 6.61 -4.92
CA ASP A 207 -5.38 5.82 -5.16
C ASP A 207 -4.20 6.48 -4.43
N ILE A 208 -4.07 7.81 -4.53
CA ILE A 208 -3.04 8.58 -3.79
C ILE A 208 -3.32 8.64 -2.29
N CYS A 209 -4.59 8.65 -1.85
CA CYS A 209 -4.97 8.58 -0.44
C CYS A 209 -5.22 7.15 0.05
N SER A 210 -4.86 6.13 -0.74
CA SER A 210 -4.97 4.74 -0.29
C SER A 210 -4.04 4.47 0.92
N PRO A 211 -4.37 3.51 1.80
CA PRO A 211 -3.50 3.14 2.92
C PRO A 211 -2.08 2.70 2.49
N ALA A 212 -1.89 2.24 1.25
CA ALA A 212 -0.58 1.90 0.71
C ALA A 212 0.22 3.16 0.32
N SER A 213 -0.41 4.09 -0.39
CA SER A 213 0.21 5.35 -0.83
C SER A 213 0.59 6.25 0.35
N LEU A 214 -0.23 6.31 1.39
CA LEU A 214 0.04 7.07 2.62
C LEU A 214 1.24 6.55 3.44
N LEU A 215 1.74 5.35 3.18
CA LEU A 215 2.98 4.83 3.78
C LEU A 215 4.24 5.36 3.08
N THR A 216 4.09 6.04 1.94
CA THR A 216 5.18 6.67 1.20
C THR A 216 5.17 8.19 1.44
N ILE A 217 6.35 8.81 1.50
CA ILE A 217 6.48 10.26 1.70
C ILE A 217 5.79 11.02 0.56
N ASP A 218 5.98 10.56 -0.68
CA ASP A 218 5.40 11.19 -1.87
C ASP A 218 3.87 11.03 -1.90
N GLY A 219 3.33 9.81 -1.69
CA GLY A 219 1.89 9.56 -1.68
C GLY A 219 1.16 10.25 -0.53
N PHE A 220 1.78 10.35 0.65
CA PHE A 220 1.27 11.21 1.73
C PHE A 220 1.19 12.68 1.27
N GLY A 221 2.28 13.22 0.70
CA GLY A 221 2.34 14.61 0.24
C GLY A 221 1.36 14.94 -0.88
N GLU A 222 1.16 14.02 -1.84
CA GLU A 222 0.18 14.14 -2.91
C GLU A 222 -1.25 14.09 -2.38
N CYS A 223 -1.56 13.12 -1.50
CA CYS A 223 -2.86 13.04 -0.84
C CYS A 223 -3.15 14.34 -0.07
N GLN A 224 -2.21 14.81 0.77
CA GLN A 224 -2.36 16.06 1.52
C GLN A 224 -2.59 17.26 0.60
N ALA A 225 -1.85 17.40 -0.50
CA ALA A 225 -2.00 18.54 -1.42
C ALA A 225 -3.34 18.59 -2.17
N GLU A 226 -4.01 17.45 -2.38
CA GLU A 226 -5.37 17.39 -2.93
C GLU A 226 -6.43 17.53 -1.82
N CYS A 227 -6.18 16.96 -0.64
CA CYS A 227 -7.05 17.06 0.52
C CYS A 227 -7.09 18.48 1.13
N ASP A 228 -6.00 19.25 1.12
CA ASP A 228 -5.96 20.65 1.59
C ASP A 228 -6.94 21.59 0.86
N ARG A 229 -7.45 21.17 -0.31
CA ARG A 229 -8.48 21.89 -1.07
C ARG A 229 -9.89 21.68 -0.49
N ALA A 230 -10.05 20.67 0.36
CA ALA A 230 -11.31 20.17 0.89
C ALA A 230 -11.32 19.98 2.42
N THR A 231 -10.33 20.52 3.15
CA THR A 231 -10.18 20.42 4.62
C THR A 231 -11.48 20.64 5.40
N CYS A 232 -12.35 21.54 4.93
CA CYS A 232 -13.66 21.81 5.51
C CYS A 232 -14.60 20.58 5.62
N CYS A 233 -14.34 19.51 4.86
CA CYS A 233 -15.15 18.29 4.82
C CYS A 233 -14.92 17.37 6.03
N TRP A 234 -13.76 17.45 6.69
CA TRP A 234 -13.43 16.71 7.92
C TRP A 234 -12.96 17.59 9.08
N GLU A 235 -12.81 18.91 8.90
CA GLU A 235 -12.71 19.91 9.97
C GLU A 235 -14.06 20.59 10.29
N GLY A 236 -15.18 20.03 9.83
CA GLY A 236 -16.53 20.46 10.20
C GLY A 236 -16.98 21.80 9.60
N GLY A 237 -16.20 22.33 8.66
CA GLY A 237 -16.36 23.68 8.09
C GLY A 237 -17.28 23.81 6.87
N CYS A 238 -17.77 22.71 6.27
CA CYS A 238 -18.56 22.73 5.03
C CYS A 238 -20.07 22.38 5.19
N PRO A 239 -20.87 23.18 5.93
CA PRO A 239 -22.28 22.88 6.19
C PRO A 239 -23.20 22.98 4.96
N GLU A 240 -22.83 23.76 3.95
CA GLU A 240 -23.63 23.94 2.71
C GLU A 240 -23.20 22.99 1.56
N LEU A 241 -22.13 22.20 1.74
CA LEU A 241 -21.44 21.46 0.68
C LEU A 241 -21.32 19.95 0.95
N LYS A 242 -22.18 19.37 1.79
CA LYS A 242 -22.12 17.95 2.21
C LYS A 242 -22.05 16.96 1.04
N ASP A 243 -22.89 17.13 0.02
CA ASP A 243 -22.90 16.26 -1.16
C ASP A 243 -21.60 16.38 -1.98
N ALA A 244 -20.92 17.53 -1.92
CA ALA A 244 -19.63 17.76 -2.58
C ALA A 244 -18.42 17.20 -1.79
N CYS A 245 -18.61 16.85 -0.51
CA CYS A 245 -17.60 16.20 0.30
C CYS A 245 -17.53 14.67 0.09
N ALA A 246 -18.58 14.03 -0.43
CA ALA A 246 -18.60 12.57 -0.61
C ALA A 246 -17.46 12.04 -1.52
N PRO A 247 -17.09 12.71 -2.64
CA PRO A 247 -15.91 12.32 -3.45
C PRO A 247 -14.56 12.46 -2.73
N TYR A 248 -14.50 13.23 -1.64
CA TYR A 248 -13.29 13.42 -0.83
C TYR A 248 -13.17 12.38 0.32
N ALA A 249 -13.97 11.30 0.32
CA ALA A 249 -13.99 10.33 1.42
C ALA A 249 -12.63 9.69 1.73
N SER A 250 -11.77 9.49 0.73
CA SER A 250 -10.42 8.93 0.93
C SER A 250 -9.49 9.85 1.73
N CYS A 251 -9.77 11.15 1.81
CA CYS A 251 -9.05 12.07 2.71
C CYS A 251 -9.26 11.74 4.20
N LEU A 252 -10.25 10.92 4.57
CA LEU A 252 -10.36 10.41 5.94
C LEU A 252 -9.18 9.53 6.35
N HIS A 253 -8.51 8.85 5.41
CA HIS A 253 -7.32 8.08 5.76
C HIS A 253 -6.22 9.01 6.27
N LEU A 254 -6.05 10.18 5.64
CA LEU A 254 -5.16 11.26 6.09
C LEU A 254 -5.66 11.89 7.41
N GLY A 255 -6.95 12.22 7.51
CA GLY A 255 -7.52 12.76 8.75
C GLY A 255 -7.36 11.81 9.94
N ALA A 256 -7.39 10.49 9.71
CA ALA A 256 -7.14 9.46 10.71
C ALA A 256 -5.65 9.29 11.05
N THR A 257 -4.71 9.52 10.12
CA THR A 257 -3.27 9.55 10.45
C THR A 257 -2.94 10.74 11.37
N ASP A 258 -3.52 11.90 11.11
CA ASP A 258 -3.24 13.12 11.87
C ASP A 258 -3.88 13.14 13.27
N HIS A 259 -4.83 12.24 13.55
CA HIS A 259 -5.62 12.27 14.78
C HIS A 259 -4.84 11.70 15.97
N ILE A 260 -4.61 12.54 16.98
CA ILE A 260 -4.00 12.14 18.26
C ILE A 260 -5.11 11.68 19.21
N HIS A 261 -5.29 10.36 19.33
CA HIS A 261 -6.34 9.78 20.17
C HIS A 261 -5.75 9.14 21.44
N GLU A 262 -6.35 9.39 22.61
CA GLU A 262 -5.79 8.94 23.89
C GLU A 262 -5.69 7.41 24.04
N ASP A 263 -6.45 6.65 23.25
CA ASP A 263 -6.42 5.19 23.19
C ASP A 263 -5.35 4.59 22.24
N VAL A 264 -4.68 5.39 21.40
CA VAL A 264 -3.60 4.89 20.52
C VAL A 264 -2.43 4.39 21.37
N ALA A 265 -1.92 5.20 22.28
CA ALA A 265 -0.81 4.86 23.17
C ALA A 265 -1.03 3.57 24.00
N PRO A 266 -2.19 3.35 24.69
CA PRO A 266 -2.43 2.09 25.40
C PRO A 266 -2.67 0.89 24.47
N HIS A 267 -3.22 1.07 23.25
CA HIS A 267 -3.31 -0.02 22.28
C HIS A 267 -1.91 -0.44 21.80
N LEU A 268 -1.06 0.51 21.42
CA LEU A 268 0.35 0.26 21.09
C LEU A 268 1.09 -0.38 22.26
N THR A 269 0.91 0.12 23.49
CA THR A 269 1.48 -0.50 24.70
C THR A 269 1.06 -1.97 24.86
N SER A 270 -0.17 -2.32 24.50
CA SER A 270 -0.66 -3.70 24.55
C SER A 270 -0.12 -4.55 23.40
N SER A 271 -0.06 -4.00 22.18
CA SER A 271 0.40 -4.70 20.97
C SER A 271 1.92 -4.94 20.99
N CYS A 272 2.68 -4.02 21.58
CA CYS A 272 4.13 -4.06 21.77
C CYS A 272 4.57 -4.61 23.13
N ALA A 273 3.66 -5.18 23.93
CA ALA A 273 3.97 -5.69 25.26
C ALA A 273 4.91 -6.92 25.25
N ASP A 274 4.98 -7.65 24.13
CA ASP A 274 5.77 -8.89 24.00
C ASP A 274 6.55 -8.94 22.68
N LEU A 275 7.60 -8.13 22.57
CA LEU A 275 8.56 -8.21 21.45
C LEU A 275 9.44 -9.48 21.48
N SER A 276 9.28 -10.37 22.48
CA SER A 276 10.05 -11.61 22.58
C SER A 276 9.51 -12.74 21.69
N THR A 277 8.32 -12.55 21.10
CA THR A 277 7.70 -13.49 20.17
C THR A 277 7.51 -12.87 18.79
N LEU A 278 7.59 -13.70 17.74
CA LEU A 278 7.32 -13.30 16.35
C LEU A 278 5.92 -12.66 16.22
N GLU A 279 4.89 -13.25 16.86
CA GLU A 279 3.51 -12.73 16.86
C GLU A 279 3.44 -11.32 17.47
N GLY A 280 4.08 -11.09 18.62
CA GLY A 280 4.10 -9.79 19.28
C GLY A 280 4.92 -8.73 18.54
N ARG A 281 6.07 -9.09 17.95
CA ARG A 281 6.82 -8.19 17.05
C ARG A 281 6.00 -7.81 15.82
N THR A 282 5.34 -8.77 15.18
CA THR A 282 4.48 -8.53 14.01
C THR A 282 3.32 -7.60 14.36
N SER A 283 2.58 -7.93 15.43
CA SER A 283 1.45 -7.13 15.94
C SER A 283 1.86 -5.68 16.25
N CYS A 284 2.98 -5.52 16.95
CA CYS A 284 3.55 -4.20 17.23
C CYS A 284 3.95 -3.45 15.95
N ARG A 285 4.70 -4.09 15.04
CA ARG A 285 5.14 -3.47 13.77
C ARG A 285 3.97 -3.01 12.91
N THR A 286 2.92 -3.83 12.77
CA THR A 286 1.70 -3.45 12.04
C THR A 286 1.00 -2.25 12.69
N ALA A 287 0.86 -2.23 14.02
CA ALA A 287 0.25 -1.10 14.72
C ALA A 287 1.12 0.18 14.67
N CYS A 288 2.44 0.02 14.61
CA CYS A 288 3.41 1.11 14.50
C CYS A 288 3.65 1.61 13.06
N GLN A 289 3.13 0.92 12.04
CA GLN A 289 3.51 1.11 10.64
C GLN A 289 3.32 2.55 10.16
N THR A 290 2.23 3.19 10.59
CA THR A 290 1.87 4.59 10.29
C THR A 290 2.86 5.63 10.85
N ALA A 291 3.66 5.26 11.85
CA ALA A 291 4.59 6.17 12.54
C ALA A 291 6.05 5.71 12.49
N LEU A 292 6.42 4.77 11.61
CA LEU A 292 7.82 4.33 11.46
C LEU A 292 8.77 5.50 11.15
N CYS A 293 8.30 6.51 10.40
CA CYS A 293 9.09 7.71 10.10
C CYS A 293 9.44 8.56 11.33
N CYS A 294 8.78 8.38 12.48
CA CYS A 294 9.12 9.07 13.73
C CYS A 294 10.42 8.55 14.36
N PHE A 295 10.83 7.32 14.02
CA PHE A 295 11.95 6.62 14.68
C PHE A 295 13.15 6.40 13.74
N ASP A 296 12.95 6.55 12.42
CA ASP A 296 14.04 6.58 11.46
C ASP A 296 14.88 7.86 11.61
N THR A 297 16.06 7.69 12.22
CA THR A 297 17.02 8.78 12.45
C THR A 297 17.73 9.29 11.19
N GLU A 298 17.63 8.58 10.05
CA GLU A 298 18.32 8.95 8.82
C GLU A 298 17.43 9.74 7.84
N SER A 299 16.14 9.41 7.72
CA SER A 299 15.23 10.12 6.78
C SER A 299 14.78 11.49 7.28
N GLY A 300 14.55 11.66 8.59
CA GLY A 300 14.28 12.97 9.22
C GLY A 300 13.11 13.77 8.61
N SER A 301 12.17 13.09 7.94
CA SER A 301 11.12 13.68 7.11
C SER A 301 9.76 12.98 7.30
N CYS A 302 9.47 12.59 8.54
CA CYS A 302 8.11 12.24 8.92
C CYS A 302 7.20 13.47 8.66
N PRO A 303 6.10 13.35 7.89
CA PRO A 303 5.34 14.51 7.43
C PRO A 303 4.75 15.35 8.58
N HIS A 304 4.40 14.70 9.68
CA HIS A 304 3.96 15.34 10.91
C HIS A 304 5.16 15.97 11.63
N THR A 305 5.35 17.28 11.43
CA THR A 305 6.38 18.06 12.14
C THR A 305 6.04 18.33 13.61
N ASP A 306 4.86 17.93 14.07
CA ASP A 306 4.38 18.16 15.42
C ASP A 306 4.77 17.00 16.35
N ASP A 307 5.61 17.33 17.35
CA ASP A 307 6.14 16.38 18.36
C ASP A 307 5.05 15.49 19.00
N ASP A 308 3.81 16.01 19.12
CA ASP A 308 2.69 15.32 19.76
C ASP A 308 2.25 14.05 18.98
N PHE A 309 2.34 14.02 17.64
CA PHE A 309 2.03 12.82 16.85
C PHE A 309 3.04 11.70 17.11
N CYS A 310 4.34 12.01 17.03
CA CYS A 310 5.37 10.99 17.28
C CYS A 310 5.39 10.55 18.76
N THR A 311 5.00 11.43 19.70
CA THR A 311 4.94 11.10 21.13
C THR A 311 3.91 10.01 21.45
N GLN A 312 2.73 9.99 20.81
CA GLN A 312 1.75 8.91 21.06
C GLN A 312 2.23 7.54 20.55
N TYR A 313 3.19 7.52 19.61
CA TYR A 313 3.85 6.30 19.13
C TYR A 313 5.19 6.00 19.82
N GLU A 314 5.60 6.68 20.91
CA GLU A 314 6.90 6.48 21.60
C GLU A 314 7.19 5.00 21.93
N VAL A 315 6.15 4.19 22.16
CA VAL A 315 6.28 2.73 22.36
C VAL A 315 6.95 2.02 21.16
N CYS A 316 6.76 2.51 19.94
CA CYS A 316 7.32 1.96 18.72
C CYS A 316 8.84 2.11 18.61
N ASP A 317 9.47 3.05 19.33
CA ASP A 317 10.94 3.11 19.50
C ASP A 317 11.50 1.82 20.13
N SER A 318 10.65 1.05 20.83
CA SER A 318 11.02 -0.28 21.33
C SER A 318 11.23 -1.32 20.21
N LEU A 319 10.68 -1.15 19.00
CA LEU A 319 10.99 -2.01 17.86
C LEU A 319 12.44 -1.81 17.41
N GLU A 320 12.83 -0.57 17.12
CA GLU A 320 14.19 -0.21 16.72
C GLU A 320 15.22 -0.54 17.80
N SER A 321 14.94 -0.20 19.06
CA SER A 321 15.83 -0.54 20.18
C SER A 321 15.79 -2.03 20.58
N SER A 322 14.79 -2.81 20.13
CA SER A 322 14.79 -4.27 20.26
C SER A 322 15.72 -4.99 19.29
N THR A 323 16.50 -4.28 18.47
CA THR A 323 17.49 -4.86 17.55
C THR A 323 18.58 -5.73 18.21
N GLU A 324 18.71 -5.76 19.54
CA GLU A 324 19.48 -6.80 20.26
C GLU A 324 18.81 -8.20 20.25
N VAL A 325 17.49 -8.27 20.06
CA VAL A 325 16.73 -9.51 19.87
C VAL A 325 16.84 -9.94 18.41
N VAL A 326 17.98 -10.56 18.08
CA VAL A 326 18.12 -11.28 16.80
C VAL A 326 17.11 -12.43 16.80
N ALA A 327 16.20 -12.44 15.84
CA ALA A 327 15.25 -13.53 15.66
C ALA A 327 16.00 -14.87 15.56
N THR A 328 15.51 -15.88 16.26
CA THR A 328 16.10 -17.23 16.20
C THR A 328 15.92 -17.85 14.82
N LYS A 329 16.78 -18.80 14.45
CA LYS A 329 16.64 -19.56 13.19
C LYS A 329 15.23 -20.14 13.06
N GLU A 330 14.68 -20.63 14.18
CA GLU A 330 13.35 -21.20 14.27
C GLU A 330 12.24 -20.16 14.01
N GLU A 331 12.36 -18.93 14.49
CA GLU A 331 11.40 -17.85 14.21
C GLU A 331 11.46 -17.39 12.75
N ILE A 332 12.65 -17.21 12.18
CA ILE A 332 12.81 -16.84 10.76
C ILE A 332 12.28 -17.98 9.87
N ALA A 333 12.57 -19.24 10.22
CA ALA A 333 12.00 -20.39 9.54
C ALA A 333 10.47 -20.44 9.66
N GLU A 334 9.87 -20.13 10.81
CA GLU A 334 8.42 -20.11 10.97
C GLU A 334 7.75 -18.95 10.21
N ALA A 335 8.41 -17.78 10.11
CA ALA A 335 7.96 -16.67 9.28
C ALA A 335 7.97 -17.03 7.78
N CYS A 336 9.06 -17.65 7.31
CA CYS A 336 9.29 -17.92 5.89
C CYS A 336 8.76 -19.28 5.38
N ALA A 337 8.41 -20.23 6.26
CA ALA A 337 7.89 -21.55 5.87
C ALA A 337 6.35 -21.66 5.86
N GLN A 338 5.63 -20.61 6.28
CA GLN A 338 4.17 -20.55 6.16
C GLN A 338 3.75 -20.25 4.71
N ASP A 339 2.45 -20.36 4.42
CA ASP A 339 1.87 -20.18 3.07
C ASP A 339 2.18 -18.76 2.52
N LEU A 340 3.30 -18.64 1.79
CA LEU A 340 3.74 -17.42 1.06
C LEU A 340 2.75 -17.00 -0.04
N ASN A 341 1.69 -17.81 -0.25
CA ASN A 341 0.48 -17.49 -0.99
C ASN A 341 -0.35 -16.33 -0.38
N THR A 342 0.10 -15.73 0.73
CA THR A 342 -0.52 -14.56 1.35
C THR A 342 0.49 -13.44 1.57
N PHE A 343 0.16 -12.23 1.09
CA PHE A 343 1.01 -11.04 1.13
C PHE A 343 1.60 -10.74 2.52
N THR A 344 0.79 -10.92 3.58
CA THR A 344 1.22 -10.73 4.97
C THR A 344 2.42 -11.61 5.34
N HIS A 345 2.46 -12.88 4.92
CA HIS A 345 3.54 -13.79 5.26
C HIS A 345 4.82 -13.49 4.46
N VAL A 346 4.71 -13.08 3.20
CA VAL A 346 5.86 -12.59 2.41
C VAL A 346 6.46 -11.36 3.08
N SER A 347 5.66 -10.34 3.39
CA SER A 347 6.14 -9.12 4.05
C SER A 347 6.76 -9.38 5.43
N LEU A 348 6.26 -10.37 6.19
CA LEU A 348 6.84 -10.74 7.48
C LEU A 348 8.20 -11.43 7.31
N CYS A 349 8.31 -12.37 6.36
CA CYS A 349 9.58 -13.00 6.01
C CYS A 349 10.59 -11.96 5.53
N GLU A 350 10.21 -11.04 4.64
CA GLU A 350 11.08 -9.97 4.13
C GLU A 350 11.70 -9.14 5.25
N VAL A 351 10.92 -8.65 6.21
CA VAL A 351 11.46 -7.78 7.28
C VAL A 351 12.27 -8.55 8.33
N GLU A 352 11.92 -9.80 8.65
CA GLU A 352 12.79 -10.64 9.50
C GLU A 352 14.09 -11.03 8.76
N CYS A 353 14.06 -11.08 7.42
CA CYS A 353 15.23 -11.37 6.58
C CYS A 353 16.07 -10.14 6.19
N GLU A 354 15.55 -8.92 6.32
CA GLU A 354 16.21 -7.67 5.88
C GLU A 354 17.60 -7.49 6.51
N ARG A 355 17.72 -7.78 7.82
CA ARG A 355 19.01 -7.73 8.53
C ARG A 355 20.02 -8.78 8.03
N GLY A 356 19.53 -9.83 7.39
CA GLY A 356 20.31 -10.87 6.72
C GLY A 356 20.42 -10.69 5.20
N ALA A 357 19.88 -9.63 4.60
CA ALA A 357 19.89 -9.44 3.14
C ALA A 357 21.30 -9.51 2.54
N CYS A 358 22.31 -9.01 3.27
CA CYS A 358 23.72 -9.09 2.86
C CYS A 358 24.25 -10.53 2.70
N CYS A 359 23.58 -11.54 3.28
CA CYS A 359 23.95 -12.95 3.15
C CYS A 359 23.78 -13.49 1.72
N PHE A 360 22.91 -12.87 0.93
CA PHE A 360 22.55 -13.27 -0.43
C PHE A 360 23.16 -12.34 -1.50
N THR A 361 24.22 -11.64 -1.11
CA THR A 361 25.04 -10.80 -2.00
C THR A 361 26.40 -11.45 -2.23
N GLU A 362 27.02 -11.24 -3.40
CA GLU A 362 28.36 -11.79 -3.70
C GLU A 362 29.44 -11.37 -2.70
N GLU A 363 29.27 -10.23 -2.01
CA GLU A 363 30.21 -9.73 -1.00
C GLU A 363 30.00 -10.36 0.40
N GLY A 364 28.80 -10.91 0.66
CA GLY A 364 28.38 -11.40 1.97
C GLY A 364 28.22 -10.31 3.02
N CYS A 365 27.80 -10.70 4.23
CA CYS A 365 27.71 -9.76 5.34
C CYS A 365 29.09 -9.34 5.87
N SER A 366 29.38 -8.03 5.82
CA SER A 366 30.56 -7.44 6.45
C SER A 366 30.54 -7.52 7.99
N ASN A 367 29.37 -7.62 8.61
CA ASN A 367 29.24 -7.87 10.05
C ASN A 367 29.27 -9.38 10.34
N THR A 368 30.31 -9.83 11.05
CA THR A 368 30.49 -11.23 11.46
C THR A 368 29.51 -11.72 12.53
N GLU A 369 28.65 -10.85 13.06
CA GLU A 369 27.59 -11.22 14.00
C GLU A 369 26.34 -11.77 13.28
N ILE A 370 26.25 -11.61 11.96
CA ILE A 370 25.16 -12.15 11.13
C ILE A 370 25.55 -13.57 10.68
N ASP A 371 24.89 -14.60 11.22
CA ASP A 371 25.08 -15.99 10.78
C ASP A 371 24.18 -16.30 9.58
N CYS A 372 24.75 -16.09 8.39
CA CYS A 372 24.13 -16.40 7.11
C CYS A 372 23.82 -17.89 6.89
N THR A 373 24.61 -18.78 7.50
CA THR A 373 24.50 -20.24 7.29
C THR A 373 23.60 -20.92 8.32
N GLY A 374 23.47 -20.34 9.51
CA GLY A 374 22.60 -20.80 10.57
C GLY A 374 21.28 -20.06 10.55
N THR A 375 21.27 -18.83 11.06
CA THR A 375 20.06 -18.05 11.36
C THR A 375 19.27 -17.67 10.11
N TYR A 376 19.94 -17.13 9.08
CA TYR A 376 19.26 -16.55 7.91
C TYR A 376 19.08 -17.53 6.73
N GLU A 377 19.50 -18.79 6.85
CA GLU A 377 19.29 -19.81 5.81
C GLU A 377 17.85 -19.86 5.23
N PRO A 378 16.77 -19.74 6.04
CA PRO A 378 15.39 -19.76 5.50
C PRO A 378 15.05 -18.61 4.54
N CYS A 379 15.82 -17.50 4.60
CA CYS A 379 15.61 -16.33 3.75
C CYS A 379 16.04 -16.53 2.29
N ALA A 380 16.78 -17.60 1.97
CA ALA A 380 17.30 -17.85 0.62
C ALA A 380 16.22 -17.87 -0.46
N PHE A 381 14.98 -18.25 -0.10
CA PHE A 381 13.81 -18.22 -0.98
C PHE A 381 13.56 -16.82 -1.57
N LEU A 382 13.59 -15.77 -0.74
CA LEU A 382 13.26 -14.40 -1.16
C LEU A 382 14.24 -13.89 -2.22
N TYR A 383 15.52 -14.18 -2.04
CA TYR A 383 16.60 -13.69 -2.90
C TYR A 383 16.86 -14.60 -4.11
N GLY A 384 16.07 -15.67 -4.29
CA GLY A 384 16.08 -16.50 -5.49
C GLY A 384 17.34 -17.37 -5.68
N GLU A 385 18.21 -17.45 -4.68
CA GLU A 385 19.29 -18.43 -4.65
C GLU A 385 18.72 -19.81 -4.31
N THR A 386 18.45 -20.61 -5.33
CA THR A 386 18.37 -22.06 -5.15
C THR A 386 19.68 -22.52 -4.52
N ALA A 387 19.62 -23.07 -3.30
CA ALA A 387 20.80 -23.46 -2.53
C ALA A 387 21.83 -24.18 -3.41
N PRO A 388 23.12 -23.81 -3.35
CA PRO A 388 24.12 -24.38 -4.24
C PRO A 388 24.20 -25.88 -4.01
N LEU A 389 23.72 -26.65 -4.99
CA LEU A 389 23.84 -28.11 -5.01
C LEU A 389 25.32 -28.45 -4.81
N THR A 390 25.63 -29.07 -3.67
CA THR A 390 26.99 -29.49 -3.37
C THR A 390 27.45 -30.51 -4.41
N ASP A 391 28.59 -30.25 -5.05
CA ASP A 391 29.15 -31.07 -6.14
C ASP A 391 29.32 -32.58 -5.79
N ASP A 392 29.21 -32.95 -4.52
CA ASP A 392 29.29 -34.33 -4.03
C ASP A 392 28.08 -35.21 -4.42
N ASP A 393 26.90 -34.64 -4.73
CA ASP A 393 25.70 -35.41 -5.13
C ASP A 393 25.68 -35.78 -6.63
N ALA A 394 26.52 -35.14 -7.46
CA ALA A 394 26.59 -35.38 -8.90
C ALA A 394 27.32 -36.67 -9.30
N ALA A 395 27.77 -37.48 -8.34
CA ALA A 395 28.73 -38.58 -8.56
C ALA A 395 28.13 -40.00 -8.57
N ALA A 396 26.80 -40.17 -8.48
CA ALA A 396 26.16 -41.47 -8.26
C ALA A 396 25.04 -41.84 -9.28
N VAL A 397 25.29 -41.65 -10.58
CA VAL A 397 24.51 -42.30 -11.65
C VAL A 397 25.47 -43.07 -12.57
N ASP A 398 25.72 -44.33 -12.24
CA ASP A 398 26.37 -45.28 -13.15
C ASP A 398 25.37 -45.69 -14.25
N ASP A 399 25.79 -45.59 -15.51
CA ASP A 399 25.12 -46.19 -16.67
C ASP A 399 25.04 -47.72 -16.52
N ASP A 400 23.83 -48.28 -16.37
CA ASP A 400 23.38 -49.59 -16.93
C ASP A 400 22.05 -50.05 -16.25
N ASP A 401 20.89 -49.92 -16.93
CA ASP A 401 20.04 -51.04 -17.43
C ASP A 401 18.64 -50.55 -17.90
N ASP A 402 18.07 -51.21 -18.92
CA ASP A 402 16.77 -50.92 -19.54
C ASP A 402 15.59 -51.28 -18.60
N THR A 403 15.16 -50.33 -17.74
CA THR A 403 13.97 -50.53 -16.88
C THR A 403 12.79 -49.64 -17.30
N LEU A 404 11.89 -50.20 -18.12
CA LEU A 404 10.62 -49.57 -18.50
C LEU A 404 9.67 -49.47 -17.29
N VAL A 405 9.73 -48.35 -16.56
CA VAL A 405 8.76 -48.04 -15.50
C VAL A 405 7.42 -47.64 -16.13
N VAL A 406 6.45 -48.54 -16.05
CA VAL A 406 5.05 -48.20 -16.31
C VAL A 406 4.51 -47.50 -15.08
N VAL A 407 4.29 -46.19 -15.17
CA VAL A 407 3.58 -45.43 -14.15
C VAL A 407 2.15 -45.96 -14.04
N THR A 408 1.75 -46.35 -12.83
CA THR A 408 0.35 -46.55 -12.46
C THR A 408 0.06 -45.70 -11.24
N ASP A 409 -1.02 -44.93 -11.29
CA ASP A 409 -1.45 -44.04 -10.22
C ASP A 409 -1.86 -44.83 -8.97
N ASP A 410 -1.06 -44.78 -7.91
CA ASP A 410 -1.48 -45.08 -6.53
C ASP A 410 -0.47 -44.49 -5.53
N ASP A 411 -0.97 -43.87 -4.47
CA ASP A 411 -0.17 -43.24 -3.41
C ASP A 411 0.71 -44.25 -2.65
N THR A 412 2.04 -44.12 -2.76
CA THR A 412 2.96 -44.73 -1.79
C THR A 412 4.06 -43.76 -1.39
N THR A 413 3.91 -43.19 -0.18
CA THR A 413 5.02 -42.53 0.53
C THR A 413 6.11 -43.56 0.82
N VAL A 414 7.33 -43.29 0.34
CA VAL A 414 8.53 -44.01 0.75
C VAL A 414 8.93 -43.50 2.15
N MET A 415 9.35 -44.40 3.03
CA MET A 415 9.91 -44.05 4.34
C MET A 415 11.34 -44.60 4.40
N ASP A 416 12.31 -43.72 4.56
CA ASP A 416 13.71 -44.09 4.79
C ASP A 416 14.00 -44.35 6.28
N ASP A 417 15.00 -45.18 6.54
CA ASP A 417 15.22 -45.91 7.80
C ASP A 417 15.72 -45.04 8.98
N ASP A 418 16.03 -43.76 8.74
CA ASP A 418 16.65 -42.86 9.74
C ASP A 418 15.65 -42.00 10.54
N GLY A 419 14.36 -41.99 10.17
CA GLY A 419 13.28 -41.45 11.02
C GLY A 419 13.32 -39.95 11.31
N VAL A 420 14.12 -39.18 10.57
CA VAL A 420 14.06 -37.72 10.53
C VAL A 420 13.04 -37.32 9.46
N VAL A 421 11.98 -36.62 9.88
CA VAL A 421 11.05 -35.99 8.93
C VAL A 421 11.67 -34.66 8.54
N GLU A 422 12.26 -34.60 7.36
CA GLU A 422 12.68 -33.33 6.76
C GLU A 422 11.44 -32.48 6.44
N PRO A 423 11.46 -31.16 6.70
CA PRO A 423 10.37 -30.28 6.33
C PRO A 423 10.24 -30.21 4.80
N PRO A 424 9.02 -30.07 4.25
CA PRO A 424 8.85 -29.91 2.81
C PRO A 424 9.54 -28.62 2.35
N VAL A 425 10.42 -28.74 1.36
CA VAL A 425 11.04 -27.60 0.70
C VAL A 425 9.95 -26.80 -0.02
N VAL A 426 9.68 -25.58 0.43
CA VAL A 426 8.77 -24.66 -0.26
C VAL A 426 9.53 -24.05 -1.42
N ASP A 427 9.08 -24.36 -2.63
CA ASP A 427 9.80 -24.07 -3.86
C ASP A 427 9.40 -22.70 -4.43
N VAL A 428 10.34 -21.92 -4.97
CA VAL A 428 10.08 -20.69 -5.74
C VAL A 428 9.21 -21.03 -6.98
N HIS A 429 9.25 -22.29 -7.41
CA HIS A 429 8.29 -22.82 -8.38
C HIS A 429 6.83 -22.68 -7.93
N VAL A 430 6.45 -22.57 -6.65
CA VAL A 430 5.02 -22.48 -6.25
C VAL A 430 4.39 -21.16 -6.71
N MET A 431 5.01 -20.01 -6.40
CA MET A 431 4.47 -18.71 -6.82
C MET A 431 4.55 -18.56 -8.34
N LYS A 432 5.68 -18.97 -8.94
CA LYS A 432 5.83 -19.00 -10.40
C LYS A 432 4.79 -19.91 -11.06
N GLN A 433 4.54 -21.09 -10.50
CA GLN A 433 3.53 -22.04 -10.98
C GLN A 433 2.12 -21.48 -10.80
N GLN A 434 1.82 -20.74 -9.73
CA GLN A 434 0.52 -20.10 -9.57
C GLN A 434 0.29 -19.01 -10.64
N VAL A 435 1.31 -18.18 -10.93
CA VAL A 435 1.24 -17.20 -12.02
C VAL A 435 1.17 -17.91 -13.38
N ASP A 436 2.02 -18.91 -13.63
CA ASP A 436 2.04 -19.70 -14.87
C ASP A 436 0.70 -20.46 -15.07
N ASP A 437 0.13 -21.11 -14.05
CA ASP A 437 -1.13 -21.86 -14.14
C ASP A 437 -2.35 -20.92 -14.34
N THR A 438 -2.34 -19.73 -13.71
CA THR A 438 -3.39 -18.72 -13.89
C THR A 438 -3.29 -18.05 -15.28
N CYS A 439 -2.09 -17.70 -15.75
CA CYS A 439 -1.89 -16.89 -16.96
C CYS A 439 -1.63 -17.71 -18.24
N SER A 440 -1.16 -18.97 -18.17
CA SER A 440 -0.87 -19.78 -19.37
C SER A 440 -2.10 -20.13 -20.21
N GLY A 441 -3.31 -20.08 -19.63
CA GLY A 441 -4.58 -20.28 -20.33
C GLY A 441 -5.12 -19.05 -21.08
N TYR A 442 -4.60 -17.85 -20.77
CA TYR A 442 -5.24 -16.55 -21.06
C TYR A 442 -5.65 -16.38 -22.52
N LYS A 443 -4.79 -16.74 -23.48
CA LYS A 443 -5.03 -16.59 -24.93
C LYS A 443 -6.21 -17.42 -25.50
N THR A 444 -6.94 -18.18 -24.66
CA THR A 444 -7.99 -19.11 -25.11
C THR A 444 -9.29 -19.13 -24.30
N ARG A 445 -9.48 -18.22 -23.32
CA ARG A 445 -10.58 -18.29 -22.34
C ARG A 445 -11.41 -16.99 -22.24
N GLU A 446 -12.51 -17.05 -21.48
CA GLU A 446 -13.49 -15.96 -21.31
C GLU A 446 -13.00 -14.85 -20.35
N GLU A 447 -13.54 -13.64 -20.45
CA GLU A 447 -13.12 -12.42 -19.74
C GLU A 447 -12.96 -12.55 -18.20
N ALA A 448 -13.69 -13.47 -17.56
CA ALA A 448 -13.60 -13.66 -16.12
C ALA A 448 -12.20 -14.08 -15.66
N GLU A 449 -11.57 -15.03 -16.37
CA GLU A 449 -10.24 -15.54 -16.01
C GLU A 449 -9.10 -14.57 -16.39
N ALA A 450 -9.38 -13.63 -17.31
CA ALA A 450 -8.47 -12.53 -17.63
C ALA A 450 -8.29 -11.57 -16.45
N THR A 451 -9.31 -11.43 -15.59
CA THR A 451 -9.25 -10.61 -14.37
C THR A 451 -8.33 -11.23 -13.33
N ASP A 452 -8.39 -12.55 -13.14
CA ASP A 452 -7.56 -13.27 -12.17
C ASP A 452 -6.06 -13.20 -12.53
N CYS A 453 -5.72 -13.34 -13.82
CA CYS A 453 -4.35 -13.16 -14.29
C CYS A 453 -3.88 -11.70 -14.14
N LYS A 454 -4.74 -10.69 -14.34
CA LYS A 454 -4.35 -9.30 -14.06
C LYS A 454 -4.04 -9.08 -12.58
N VAL A 455 -4.96 -9.49 -11.69
CA VAL A 455 -4.82 -9.29 -10.23
C VAL A 455 -3.55 -9.96 -9.66
N ILE A 456 -3.17 -11.14 -10.15
CA ILE A 456 -1.93 -11.80 -9.69
C ILE A 456 -0.66 -11.18 -10.27
N CYS A 457 -0.77 -10.43 -11.39
CA CYS A 457 0.35 -9.80 -12.08
C CYS A 457 0.58 -8.34 -11.70
N ASP A 458 -0.46 -7.60 -11.25
CA ASP A 458 -0.37 -6.18 -10.89
C ASP A 458 0.79 -5.85 -9.90
N PRO A 459 1.12 -6.65 -8.86
CA PRO A 459 2.28 -6.38 -8.01
C PRO A 459 3.63 -6.42 -8.73
N GLY A 460 3.71 -7.15 -9.84
CA GLY A 460 4.90 -7.29 -10.69
C GLY A 460 4.88 -6.40 -11.93
N LEU A 461 4.02 -5.38 -12.03
CA LEU A 461 3.83 -4.56 -13.23
C LEU A 461 5.17 -4.05 -13.82
N CYS A 462 6.05 -3.53 -12.96
CA CYS A 462 7.37 -3.03 -13.33
C CYS A 462 8.30 -4.07 -13.98
N CYS A 463 8.02 -5.37 -13.81
CA CYS A 463 8.82 -6.45 -14.37
C CYS A 463 8.51 -6.73 -15.85
N TYR A 464 7.38 -6.26 -16.36
CA TYR A 464 6.93 -6.53 -17.73
C TYR A 464 6.43 -5.30 -18.50
N ASP A 465 6.26 -4.14 -17.86
CA ASP A 465 6.00 -2.85 -18.53
C ASP A 465 7.26 -2.08 -18.99
N GLY A 466 8.44 -2.57 -18.60
CA GLY A 466 9.74 -1.97 -18.94
C GLY A 466 10.14 -0.76 -18.08
N THR A 467 9.41 -0.46 -17.00
CA THR A 467 9.82 0.52 -15.99
C THR A 467 10.89 -0.05 -15.06
N GLU A 468 11.66 0.81 -14.37
CA GLU A 468 12.62 0.35 -13.38
C GLU A 468 11.91 0.06 -12.05
N CYS A 469 11.83 -1.22 -11.64
CA CYS A 469 11.28 -1.59 -10.34
C CYS A 469 12.05 -0.87 -9.19
N PRO A 470 11.39 -0.12 -8.29
CA PRO A 470 12.05 0.79 -7.35
C PRO A 470 12.92 0.12 -6.26
N HIS A 471 12.93 -1.22 -6.17
CA HIS A 471 13.66 -1.98 -5.15
C HIS A 471 14.57 -3.07 -5.76
N THR A 472 15.57 -2.64 -6.53
CA THR A 472 16.46 -3.52 -7.34
C THR A 472 17.39 -4.47 -6.55
N THR A 473 17.32 -4.49 -5.21
CA THR A 473 18.09 -5.41 -4.35
C THR A 473 17.28 -6.51 -3.69
N SER A 474 15.95 -6.46 -3.71
CA SER A 474 15.08 -7.47 -3.09
C SER A 474 13.93 -7.94 -3.98
N PHE A 475 13.46 -7.12 -4.93
CA PHE A 475 12.32 -7.47 -5.77
C PHE A 475 12.73 -8.39 -6.94
N SER A 476 12.23 -9.63 -6.95
CA SER A 476 12.52 -10.62 -7.98
C SER A 476 11.41 -10.68 -9.04
N CYS A 477 11.73 -10.31 -10.28
CA CYS A 477 10.78 -10.35 -11.40
C CYS A 477 10.42 -11.75 -11.92
N ARG A 478 11.20 -12.76 -11.53
CA ARG A 478 11.16 -14.13 -12.07
C ARG A 478 9.84 -14.91 -11.87
N PRO A 479 9.04 -14.68 -10.80
CA PRO A 479 7.70 -15.27 -10.69
C PRO A 479 6.73 -14.72 -11.74
N TYR A 480 6.95 -13.48 -12.21
CA TYR A 480 6.04 -12.74 -13.07
C TYR A 480 6.33 -12.89 -14.58
N ASP A 481 7.28 -13.75 -15.00
CA ASP A 481 7.62 -13.90 -16.43
C ASP A 481 6.38 -14.19 -17.32
N ALA A 482 5.39 -14.96 -16.84
CA ALA A 482 4.17 -15.26 -17.60
C ALA A 482 3.19 -14.07 -17.71
N CYS A 483 3.37 -13.02 -16.91
CA CYS A 483 2.61 -11.77 -16.99
C CYS A 483 2.98 -10.92 -18.23
N GLU A 484 4.11 -11.20 -18.91
CA GLU A 484 4.46 -10.60 -20.20
C GLU A 484 3.35 -10.78 -21.26
N ILE A 485 2.48 -11.79 -21.09
CA ILE A 485 1.30 -12.01 -21.94
C ILE A 485 0.26 -10.87 -21.87
N LEU A 486 0.21 -10.13 -20.76
CA LEU A 486 -0.63 -8.96 -20.57
C LEU A 486 -0.07 -7.74 -21.31
N HIS A 487 1.26 -7.55 -21.28
CA HIS A 487 1.92 -6.47 -22.02
C HIS A 487 1.73 -6.62 -23.54
N GLY A 488 1.83 -7.85 -24.05
CA GLY A 488 1.60 -8.18 -25.46
C GLY A 488 0.18 -7.92 -25.98
N LEU A 489 -0.76 -7.47 -25.14
CA LEU A 489 -2.10 -7.02 -25.53
C LEU A 489 -2.24 -5.50 -25.56
N MET A 490 -1.34 -4.74 -24.92
CA MET A 490 -1.38 -3.28 -24.87
C MET A 490 -0.51 -2.62 -25.97
N ASP A 491 0.42 -3.36 -26.56
CA ASP A 491 1.27 -2.90 -27.68
C ASP A 491 0.80 -3.36 -29.07
N ASP A 492 -0.12 -4.32 -29.16
CA ASP A 492 -0.62 -4.78 -30.45
C ASP A 492 -1.67 -3.78 -31.00
N GLU A 493 -1.18 -2.85 -31.83
CA GLU A 493 -2.00 -1.85 -32.51
C GLU A 493 -3.20 -2.46 -33.26
N ASP A 494 -3.05 -3.67 -33.82
CA ASP A 494 -4.13 -4.38 -34.52
C ASP A 494 -5.14 -4.99 -33.53
N ALA A 495 -4.71 -5.39 -32.33
CA ALA A 495 -5.61 -5.89 -31.28
C ALA A 495 -6.47 -4.77 -30.69
N ILE A 496 -5.85 -3.68 -30.22
CA ILE A 496 -6.58 -2.49 -29.70
C ILE A 496 -7.53 -1.98 -30.78
N LYS A 497 -7.05 -1.85 -32.02
CA LYS A 497 -7.91 -1.42 -33.13
C LYS A 497 -9.07 -2.39 -33.38
N SER A 498 -8.83 -3.70 -33.37
CA SER A 498 -9.89 -4.69 -33.60
C SER A 498 -10.94 -4.70 -32.48
N GLU A 499 -10.54 -4.42 -31.24
CA GLU A 499 -11.46 -4.36 -30.10
C GLU A 499 -12.31 -3.09 -30.15
N VAL A 500 -11.68 -1.93 -30.38
CA VAL A 500 -12.38 -0.63 -30.56
C VAL A 500 -13.30 -0.66 -31.78
N ASP A 501 -12.83 -1.16 -32.93
CA ASP A 501 -13.66 -1.35 -34.12
C ASP A 501 -14.83 -2.32 -33.84
N GLY A 502 -14.59 -3.40 -33.08
CA GLY A 502 -15.61 -4.38 -32.72
C GLY A 502 -16.68 -3.85 -31.76
N ALA A 503 -16.31 -2.97 -30.83
CA ALA A 503 -17.22 -2.35 -29.86
C ALA A 503 -18.02 -1.17 -30.44
N CYS A 504 -17.44 -0.42 -31.40
CA CYS A 504 -17.99 0.86 -31.86
C CYS A 504 -18.55 0.84 -33.29
N ILE A 505 -18.07 -0.01 -34.21
CA ILE A 505 -18.57 0.00 -35.60
C ILE A 505 -20.01 -0.51 -35.66
N GLY A 506 -20.93 0.39 -35.99
CA GLY A 506 -22.35 0.09 -36.12
C GLY A 506 -23.17 0.30 -34.85
N ALA A 507 -22.58 0.83 -33.78
CA ALA A 507 -23.33 1.39 -32.66
C ALA A 507 -24.19 2.57 -33.15
N ASP A 508 -25.48 2.61 -32.79
CA ASP A 508 -26.35 3.74 -33.11
C ASP A 508 -26.02 4.90 -32.15
N PRO A 509 -25.60 6.08 -32.62
CA PRO A 509 -25.26 7.21 -31.75
C PRO A 509 -26.38 7.57 -30.76
N THR A 510 -27.64 7.32 -31.13
CA THR A 510 -28.81 7.63 -30.29
C THR A 510 -29.09 6.59 -29.20
N GLU A 511 -28.53 5.38 -29.29
CA GLU A 511 -28.58 4.39 -28.21
C GLU A 511 -27.42 4.60 -27.23
N VAL A 512 -26.22 4.95 -27.72
CA VAL A 512 -25.02 5.08 -26.89
C VAL A 512 -25.06 6.31 -25.96
N ASP A 513 -25.53 7.47 -26.45
CA ASP A 513 -25.67 8.73 -25.69
C ASP A 513 -26.61 8.62 -24.47
N THR A 514 -27.37 7.53 -24.35
CA THR A 514 -28.26 7.27 -23.20
C THR A 514 -27.82 6.14 -22.28
N ASN A 515 -26.73 5.43 -22.61
CA ASN A 515 -26.24 4.29 -21.83
C ASN A 515 -24.70 4.31 -21.72
N TRP A 516 -24.21 4.92 -20.64
CA TRP A 516 -22.77 4.96 -20.30
C TRP A 516 -22.17 3.56 -20.09
N GLU A 517 -22.98 2.52 -19.86
CA GLU A 517 -22.55 1.12 -19.81
C GLU A 517 -22.30 0.48 -21.21
N HIS A 518 -22.45 1.23 -22.31
CA HIS A 518 -22.21 0.67 -23.65
C HIS A 518 -20.70 0.34 -23.83
N PRO A 519 -20.32 -0.85 -24.33
CA PRO A 519 -18.90 -1.26 -24.44
C PRO A 519 -18.01 -0.26 -25.18
N CYS A 520 -18.54 0.39 -26.22
CA CYS A 520 -17.85 1.47 -26.93
C CYS A 520 -17.45 2.64 -26.00
N HIS A 521 -18.27 3.02 -25.02
CA HIS A 521 -17.92 4.11 -24.10
C HIS A 521 -16.70 3.74 -23.25
N LYS A 522 -16.75 2.56 -22.61
CA LYS A 522 -15.69 2.06 -21.73
C LYS A 522 -14.34 1.92 -22.45
N ILE A 523 -14.33 1.48 -23.70
CA ILE A 523 -13.07 1.30 -24.46
C ILE A 523 -12.51 2.62 -25.02
N CYS A 524 -13.37 3.62 -25.21
CA CYS A 524 -13.00 4.90 -25.81
C CYS A 524 -12.69 6.01 -24.80
N GLU A 525 -13.11 5.85 -23.54
CA GLU A 525 -12.88 6.78 -22.43
C GLU A 525 -11.40 7.19 -22.25
N PRO A 526 -10.39 6.29 -22.30
CA PRO A 526 -8.98 6.69 -22.22
C PRO A 526 -8.53 7.61 -23.36
N ALA A 527 -9.23 7.57 -24.49
CA ALA A 527 -8.87 8.28 -25.71
C ALA A 527 -9.75 9.53 -25.97
N GLU A 528 -10.50 10.03 -24.99
CA GLU A 528 -11.33 11.25 -25.13
C GLU A 528 -10.50 12.46 -25.61
N CYS A 529 -9.27 12.60 -25.13
CA CYS A 529 -8.29 13.61 -25.56
C CYS A 529 -7.99 13.60 -27.07
N CYS A 530 -8.19 12.47 -27.75
CA CYS A 530 -8.01 12.35 -29.19
C CYS A 530 -9.13 13.03 -30.00
N PHE A 531 -10.23 13.42 -29.34
CA PHE A 531 -11.43 13.97 -29.97
C PHE A 531 -11.79 15.38 -29.47
N ASP A 532 -11.42 15.77 -28.25
CA ASP A 532 -11.55 17.14 -27.76
C ASP A 532 -10.19 17.88 -27.70
N GLU A 533 -10.03 18.92 -28.54
CA GLU A 533 -8.85 19.80 -28.55
C GLU A 533 -8.64 20.55 -27.21
N ALA A 534 -9.61 20.56 -26.29
CA ALA A 534 -9.50 21.12 -24.95
C ALA A 534 -8.75 20.21 -23.95
N ILE A 535 -8.65 18.91 -24.22
CA ILE A 535 -8.00 17.92 -23.34
C ILE A 535 -6.69 17.47 -24.01
N PRO A 536 -5.51 17.84 -23.47
CA PRO A 536 -4.24 17.38 -24.04
C PRO A 536 -4.07 15.87 -23.83
N CYS A 537 -3.74 15.14 -24.89
CA CYS A 537 -3.26 13.76 -24.74
C CYS A 537 -1.82 13.74 -24.20
N GLU A 538 -1.61 13.00 -23.13
CA GLU A 538 -0.28 12.73 -22.56
C GLU A 538 0.08 11.24 -22.68
N GLY A 539 1.38 10.94 -22.60
CA GLY A 539 1.89 9.56 -22.68
C GLY A 539 1.65 8.88 -24.03
N THR A 540 1.52 7.55 -24.00
CA THR A 540 1.40 6.68 -25.19
C THR A 540 0.11 6.89 -25.97
N ILE A 541 -0.95 7.39 -25.32
CA ILE A 541 -2.28 7.60 -25.93
C ILE A 541 -2.21 8.62 -27.08
N ALA A 542 -1.35 9.64 -26.97
CA ALA A 542 -1.17 10.67 -27.99
C ALA A 542 -0.73 10.08 -29.36
N ASP A 543 0.15 9.08 -29.35
CA ASP A 543 0.60 8.38 -30.56
C ASP A 543 -0.41 7.32 -31.04
N GLN A 544 -1.28 6.84 -30.14
CA GLN A 544 -2.28 5.80 -30.39
C GLN A 544 -3.64 6.34 -30.86
N CYS A 545 -3.89 7.66 -30.90
CA CYS A 545 -5.18 8.24 -31.33
C CYS A 545 -5.72 7.72 -32.68
N LYS A 546 -4.84 7.27 -33.59
CA LYS A 546 -5.20 6.59 -34.86
C LYS A 546 -5.98 5.28 -34.68
N LEU A 547 -5.78 4.56 -33.58
CA LEU A 547 -6.40 3.26 -33.28
C LEU A 547 -7.85 3.47 -32.86
N TYR A 548 -8.10 4.52 -32.09
CA TYR A 548 -9.40 4.86 -31.52
C TYR A 548 -10.39 5.50 -32.50
N ILE A 549 -10.09 5.58 -33.81
CA ILE A 549 -10.89 6.37 -34.77
C ILE A 549 -12.39 6.00 -34.82
N ALA A 550 -12.79 4.76 -34.49
CA ALA A 550 -14.19 4.37 -34.41
C ALA A 550 -14.95 5.06 -33.25
N CYS A 551 -14.25 5.49 -32.19
CA CYS A 551 -14.77 6.28 -31.08
C CYS A 551 -15.31 7.66 -31.49
N THR A 552 -15.02 8.14 -32.72
CA THR A 552 -15.61 9.38 -33.27
C THR A 552 -17.15 9.36 -33.19
N VAL A 553 -17.78 8.17 -33.19
CA VAL A 553 -19.24 8.02 -33.04
C VAL A 553 -19.78 8.54 -31.69
N LEU A 554 -18.96 8.53 -30.64
CA LEU A 554 -19.28 9.06 -29.31
C LEU A 554 -19.11 10.58 -29.27
N PHE A 555 -17.89 11.05 -29.58
CA PHE A 555 -17.44 12.41 -29.28
C PHE A 555 -17.80 13.41 -30.40
N ASP A 556 -17.97 12.97 -31.65
CA ASP A 556 -18.48 13.81 -32.75
C ASP A 556 -19.46 13.03 -33.66
N PRO A 557 -20.70 12.80 -33.19
CA PRO A 557 -21.73 12.09 -33.97
C PRO A 557 -22.12 12.80 -35.27
N ASN A 558 -21.78 14.09 -35.43
CA ASN A 558 -22.02 14.83 -36.66
C ASN A 558 -21.01 14.46 -37.76
N LYS A 559 -19.80 14.05 -37.39
CA LYS A 559 -18.71 13.64 -38.28
C LYS A 559 -18.82 12.19 -38.74
N ALA A 560 -19.41 11.32 -37.91
CA ALA A 560 -19.64 9.91 -38.21
C ALA A 560 -20.65 9.64 -39.35
N THR A 561 -21.45 10.62 -39.76
CA THR A 561 -22.53 10.45 -40.76
C THR A 561 -22.21 10.99 -42.16
N GLY A 562 -20.95 11.37 -42.42
CA GLY A 562 -20.49 11.80 -43.75
C GLY A 562 -20.45 10.65 -44.76
N GLU A 563 -21.27 10.71 -45.81
CA GLU A 563 -21.29 9.72 -46.89
C GLU A 563 -19.92 9.58 -47.58
N GLU A 564 -19.39 8.35 -47.67
CA GLU A 564 -18.17 8.05 -48.45
C GLU A 564 -18.40 8.24 -49.96
N GLU A 565 -18.06 9.42 -50.51
CA GLU A 565 -17.74 9.53 -51.94
C GLU A 565 -16.29 9.03 -52.17
N GLY A 566 -16.18 7.74 -52.49
CA GLY A 566 -14.88 7.06 -52.59
C GLY A 566 -14.03 7.42 -53.83
N GLY A 567 -12.72 7.17 -53.70
CA GLY A 567 -11.76 7.26 -54.81
C GLY A 567 -10.34 7.53 -54.33
N GLY A 568 -9.58 6.48 -54.02
CA GLY A 568 -8.28 6.64 -53.34
C GLY A 568 -7.11 7.04 -54.25
N THR A 569 -6.00 7.45 -53.62
CA THR A 569 -4.64 7.12 -54.07
C THR A 569 -3.68 7.10 -52.87
N GLU A 570 -2.57 6.39 -53.01
CA GLU A 570 -1.63 6.03 -51.93
C GLU A 570 -0.78 7.22 -51.43
N GLY A 571 -0.46 7.20 -50.13
CA GLY A 571 0.80 7.72 -49.58
C GLY A 571 0.88 9.22 -49.26
N SER A 572 0.87 9.54 -47.96
CA SER A 572 1.55 10.73 -47.42
C SER A 572 1.97 10.47 -45.98
N SER A 573 3.22 10.02 -45.79
CA SER A 573 3.90 10.10 -44.50
C SER A 573 4.09 11.57 -44.10
N THR A 574 3.91 11.89 -42.83
CA THR A 574 4.36 13.17 -42.25
C THR A 574 5.88 13.15 -42.13
N GLU A 575 6.57 13.42 -43.25
CA GLU A 575 7.97 13.84 -43.20
C GLU A 575 8.02 15.24 -42.56
N ASP A 576 9.03 15.48 -41.71
CA ASP A 576 9.31 16.79 -41.13
C ASP A 576 9.26 17.88 -42.21
N VAL A 577 8.34 18.84 -42.08
CA VAL A 577 8.27 19.96 -43.02
C VAL A 577 9.54 20.78 -42.84
N ASP A 578 10.42 20.73 -43.82
CA ASP A 578 11.71 21.42 -43.75
C ASP A 578 11.50 22.95 -43.90
N ILE A 579 11.28 23.61 -42.76
CA ILE A 579 10.90 25.03 -42.65
C ILE A 579 12.05 25.97 -43.04
N VAL A 580 13.28 25.46 -43.21
CA VAL A 580 14.46 26.23 -43.57
C VAL A 580 14.34 26.78 -45.00
N GLY A 581 13.94 28.05 -45.12
CA GLY A 581 13.90 28.78 -46.39
C GLY A 581 12.51 29.20 -46.87
N PHE A 582 11.47 29.14 -46.04
CA PHE A 582 10.21 29.81 -46.35
C PHE A 582 10.42 31.34 -46.43
N THR A 583 10.08 31.93 -47.58
CA THR A 583 10.03 33.39 -47.73
C THR A 583 8.62 33.90 -47.42
N LYS A 584 8.50 35.20 -47.10
CA LYS A 584 7.21 35.84 -46.81
C LYS A 584 6.20 35.60 -47.93
N GLU A 585 6.64 35.62 -49.19
CA GLU A 585 5.78 35.38 -50.36
C GLU A 585 5.18 33.97 -50.36
N LYS A 586 5.93 32.94 -49.93
CA LYS A 586 5.48 31.54 -49.90
C LYS A 586 4.47 31.28 -48.77
N VAL A 587 4.68 31.93 -47.62
CA VAL A 587 3.71 31.92 -46.50
C VAL A 587 2.42 32.62 -46.92
N VAL A 588 2.51 33.83 -47.50
CA VAL A 588 1.36 34.57 -48.05
C VAL A 588 0.60 33.75 -49.10
N GLU A 589 1.30 33.15 -50.07
CA GLU A 589 0.67 32.37 -51.16
C GLU A 589 -0.09 31.16 -50.61
N THR A 590 0.47 30.44 -49.63
CA THR A 590 -0.20 29.28 -49.03
C THR A 590 -1.41 29.71 -48.19
N CYS A 591 -1.26 30.76 -47.39
CA CYS A 591 -2.31 31.29 -46.52
C CYS A 591 -3.47 31.97 -47.27
N LEU A 592 -3.29 32.38 -48.52
CA LEU A 592 -4.37 32.92 -49.36
C LEU A 592 -5.29 31.84 -49.97
N GLY A 593 -4.88 30.56 -49.95
CA GLY A 593 -5.56 29.48 -50.67
C GLY A 593 -6.14 28.35 -49.82
N ASN A 594 -5.61 28.12 -48.61
CA ASN A 594 -5.99 26.98 -47.76
C ASN A 594 -5.71 27.30 -46.28
N ASP A 595 -6.76 27.48 -45.46
CA ASP A 595 -6.62 27.75 -44.01
C ASP A 595 -5.94 26.59 -43.25
N GLY A 596 -6.04 25.34 -43.73
CA GLY A 596 -5.36 24.18 -43.15
C GLY A 596 -3.84 24.23 -43.37
N ALA A 597 -3.42 24.28 -44.65
CA ALA A 597 -1.99 24.42 -44.98
C ALA A 597 -1.36 25.72 -44.43
N CYS A 598 -2.17 26.76 -44.20
CA CYS A 598 -1.74 27.95 -43.46
C CYS A 598 -1.48 27.63 -41.99
N ARG A 599 -2.39 26.93 -41.31
CA ARG A 599 -2.24 26.48 -39.91
C ARG A 599 -0.96 25.66 -39.73
N ASP A 600 -0.70 24.72 -40.63
CA ASP A 600 0.48 23.82 -40.59
C ASP A 600 1.81 24.58 -40.77
N ILE A 601 1.85 25.58 -41.66
CA ILE A 601 3.04 26.44 -41.83
C ILE A 601 3.19 27.42 -40.66
N CYS A 602 2.09 27.88 -40.07
CA CYS A 602 2.11 28.84 -38.97
C CYS A 602 2.45 28.19 -37.61
N SER A 603 2.05 26.94 -37.36
CA SER A 603 2.39 26.20 -36.13
C SER A 603 3.89 26.00 -35.97
N ALA A 604 4.59 25.71 -37.07
CA ALA A 604 6.05 25.64 -37.14
C ALA A 604 6.78 26.92 -36.71
N ALA A 605 6.09 28.07 -36.71
CA ALA A 605 6.62 29.37 -36.30
C ALA A 605 5.98 29.91 -35.00
N ARG A 606 5.34 29.06 -34.18
CA ARG A 606 4.68 29.44 -32.91
C ARG A 606 5.58 30.25 -31.97
N CYS A 607 6.87 29.89 -31.90
CA CYS A 607 7.91 30.59 -31.14
C CYS A 607 8.05 32.09 -31.51
N CYS A 608 7.58 32.53 -32.68
CA CYS A 608 7.60 33.95 -33.08
C CYS A 608 6.53 34.81 -32.40
N PHE A 609 5.57 34.17 -31.71
CA PHE A 609 4.39 34.80 -31.10
C PHE A 609 4.31 34.59 -29.59
N MET A 610 5.15 33.73 -29.02
CA MET A 610 5.26 33.49 -27.59
C MET A 610 6.52 34.19 -27.05
N SER A 611 6.44 34.84 -25.89
CA SER A 611 7.55 35.63 -25.33
C SER A 611 8.69 34.80 -24.75
N ASP A 612 8.45 33.52 -24.52
CA ASP A 612 9.22 32.72 -23.57
C ASP A 612 10.08 31.64 -24.27
N GLU A 613 9.95 31.47 -25.58
CA GLU A 613 10.66 30.47 -26.39
C GLU A 613 11.53 31.10 -27.48
N ALA A 614 12.79 30.67 -27.57
CA ALA A 614 13.67 31.05 -28.67
C ALA A 614 13.43 30.15 -29.90
N CYS A 615 13.15 30.75 -31.07
CA CYS A 615 12.96 29.98 -32.30
C CYS A 615 14.19 29.17 -32.73
N LYS A 616 13.93 27.98 -33.30
CA LYS A 616 14.94 27.09 -33.89
C LYS A 616 15.76 27.83 -34.96
N PRO A 617 17.10 27.65 -35.02
CA PRO A 617 17.96 28.32 -36.00
C PRO A 617 17.49 28.09 -37.43
N GLY A 618 17.29 29.17 -38.19
CA GLY A 618 16.80 29.15 -39.57
C GLY A 618 15.38 29.69 -39.76
N ILE A 619 14.58 29.80 -38.69
CA ILE A 619 13.27 30.46 -38.72
C ILE A 619 13.48 31.97 -38.58
N THR A 620 12.92 32.75 -39.51
CA THR A 620 12.91 34.23 -39.44
C THR A 620 11.48 34.72 -39.26
N CYS A 621 11.16 35.27 -38.09
CA CYS A 621 9.79 35.62 -37.72
C CYS A 621 9.12 36.65 -38.65
N SER A 622 9.90 37.46 -39.37
CA SER A 622 9.42 38.38 -40.41
C SER A 622 8.81 37.68 -41.63
N ALA A 623 9.07 36.39 -41.86
CA ALA A 623 8.42 35.61 -42.91
C ALA A 623 6.99 35.20 -42.54
N PHE A 624 6.63 35.18 -41.25
CA PHE A 624 5.40 34.62 -40.71
C PHE A 624 4.41 35.69 -40.21
N GLU A 625 4.60 36.96 -40.55
CA GLU A 625 3.76 38.10 -40.09
C GLU A 625 2.25 37.92 -40.36
N GLU A 626 1.86 37.18 -41.41
CA GLU A 626 0.46 36.86 -41.71
C GLU A 626 -0.16 35.82 -40.75
N CYS A 627 0.66 35.07 -40.01
CA CYS A 627 0.21 34.08 -39.01
C CYS A 627 -0.36 34.71 -37.73
N THR A 628 -0.21 36.04 -37.55
CA THR A 628 -0.83 36.82 -36.47
C THR A 628 -2.33 36.55 -36.29
N LYS A 629 -3.04 36.25 -37.40
CA LYS A 629 -4.47 35.84 -37.42
C LYS A 629 -4.77 34.63 -36.51
N TYR A 630 -3.82 33.71 -36.33
CA TYR A 630 -4.02 32.45 -35.60
C TYR A 630 -3.57 32.49 -34.15
N PHE A 631 -2.57 33.31 -33.81
CA PHE A 631 -1.98 33.35 -32.46
C PHE A 631 -2.31 34.60 -31.64
N GLY A 632 -3.01 35.59 -32.22
CA GLY A 632 -3.59 36.71 -31.48
C GLY A 632 -2.61 37.75 -30.92
N GLY A 633 -1.31 37.64 -31.21
CA GLY A 633 -0.26 38.57 -30.81
C GLY A 633 0.56 39.09 -32.00
N ASP A 634 1.18 40.27 -31.85
CA ASP A 634 2.12 40.82 -32.82
C ASP A 634 3.43 40.00 -32.81
N ALA A 635 4.01 39.74 -33.99
CA ALA A 635 5.26 38.97 -34.10
C ALA A 635 6.45 39.68 -33.43
N ILE A 636 7.20 38.97 -32.59
CA ILE A 636 8.32 39.55 -31.83
C ILE A 636 9.55 39.68 -32.75
N VAL A 637 9.87 40.92 -33.16
CA VAL A 637 11.03 41.20 -34.02
C VAL A 637 12.31 41.34 -33.19
N GLY A 638 12.93 40.21 -32.87
CA GLY A 638 14.29 40.15 -32.28
C GLY A 638 15.38 40.10 -33.37
N GLU A 639 16.37 40.99 -33.30
CA GLU A 639 17.59 40.86 -34.11
C GLU A 639 18.46 39.71 -33.57
N ALA A 640 18.77 38.72 -34.41
CA ALA A 640 19.61 37.59 -34.03
C ALA A 640 21.03 38.04 -33.65
N GLY A 641 21.41 37.83 -32.38
CA GLY A 641 22.75 38.14 -31.88
C GLY A 641 23.84 37.25 -32.48
N PRO A 642 25.08 37.73 -32.61
CA PRO A 642 26.16 36.98 -33.24
C PRO A 642 26.62 35.79 -32.38
N THR A 643 26.70 34.62 -33.00
CA THR A 643 27.29 33.41 -32.41
C THR A 643 28.82 33.47 -32.44
N GLU A 644 29.46 33.69 -31.31
CA GLU A 644 30.88 33.36 -31.13
C GLU A 644 31.11 32.77 -29.73
N LEU A 645 31.74 31.60 -29.68
CA LEU A 645 31.82 30.73 -28.51
C LEU A 645 33.26 30.78 -27.96
N GLU A 646 33.51 31.47 -26.85
CA GLU A 646 34.80 31.39 -26.14
C GLU A 646 34.74 30.40 -24.96
N ILE A 647 35.69 29.47 -24.97
CA ILE A 647 35.88 28.42 -23.97
C ILE A 647 36.74 28.99 -22.84
N VAL A 648 36.33 28.81 -21.58
CA VAL A 648 37.18 29.10 -20.40
C VAL A 648 37.19 27.90 -19.47
N GLU A 649 38.38 27.35 -19.24
CA GLU A 649 38.64 26.23 -18.33
C GLU A 649 38.64 26.67 -16.84
N PRO A 650 38.35 25.78 -15.88
CA PRO A 650 38.27 26.12 -14.47
C PRO A 650 39.64 26.27 -13.80
N MET A 651 39.78 27.23 -12.88
CA MET A 651 40.93 27.33 -11.98
C MET A 651 40.60 26.86 -10.56
N ALA A 652 41.46 26.01 -10.02
CA ALA A 652 41.32 25.45 -8.69
C ALA A 652 41.95 26.33 -7.59
N GLY A 653 41.36 26.28 -6.39
CA GLY A 653 42.08 26.33 -5.12
C GLY A 653 42.29 27.70 -4.46
N ALA A 654 41.55 27.94 -3.38
CA ALA A 654 42.02 28.72 -2.23
C ALA A 654 41.36 28.16 -0.96
N ALA A 655 42.07 28.20 0.17
CA ALA A 655 41.66 27.58 1.43
C ALA A 655 41.17 28.60 2.47
N ASP A 656 40.38 28.10 3.42
CA ASP A 656 40.40 28.40 4.86
C ASP A 656 40.57 29.87 5.32
N GLU A 657 39.48 30.44 5.84
CA GLU A 657 39.52 31.29 7.05
C GLU A 657 38.10 31.47 7.65
N ARG A 658 37.85 30.92 8.84
CA ARG A 658 36.64 31.21 9.65
C ARG A 658 36.82 32.49 10.49
N PRO A 659 35.89 33.46 10.47
CA PRO A 659 35.82 34.51 11.49
C PRO A 659 35.03 34.03 12.73
N PRO A 660 35.28 34.61 13.92
CA PRO A 660 34.60 34.23 15.17
C PRO A 660 33.23 34.91 15.34
N LEU A 661 32.35 34.26 16.09
CA LEU A 661 31.10 34.84 16.62
C LEU A 661 31.42 35.78 17.80
N GLU A 662 30.93 37.01 17.75
CA GLU A 662 30.83 37.92 18.90
C GLU A 662 29.35 38.31 19.13
N ASP A 663 28.86 37.96 20.32
CA ASP A 663 27.81 38.59 21.14
C ASP A 663 26.76 39.50 20.45
N MET A 664 25.53 38.97 20.27
CA MET A 664 24.31 39.77 20.10
C MET A 664 23.50 39.80 21.41
N GLU A 665 23.58 40.93 22.14
CA GLU A 665 22.72 41.18 23.30
C GLU A 665 21.28 41.51 22.86
N PHE A 666 20.30 40.73 23.32
CA PHE A 666 18.87 41.03 23.15
C PHE A 666 18.45 42.21 24.04
N ILE A 667 18.05 43.33 23.42
CA ILE A 667 17.40 44.44 24.12
C ILE A 667 15.88 44.31 23.98
N SER A 668 15.22 43.84 25.05
CA SER A 668 13.76 43.82 25.13
C SER A 668 13.20 45.20 25.51
N THR A 669 12.34 45.77 24.67
CA THR A 669 11.44 46.89 25.05
C THR A 669 10.02 46.64 24.52
N PRO A 670 8.99 46.59 25.39
CA PRO A 670 7.61 46.50 24.95
C PRO A 670 7.05 47.88 24.60
N HIS A 671 6.18 47.94 23.59
CA HIS A 671 5.47 49.16 23.24
C HIS A 671 4.01 48.86 22.90
N ASP A 672 3.16 48.75 23.93
CA ASP A 672 1.75 49.10 23.78
C ASP A 672 1.65 50.60 23.46
N PRO A 673 0.75 50.97 22.55
CA PRO A 673 -0.52 51.51 23.01
C PRO A 673 -1.71 51.15 22.12
N TYR A 674 -2.84 50.74 22.70
CA TYR A 674 -4.14 51.41 22.52
C TYR A 674 -5.17 50.79 23.47
N GLY A 675 -5.70 51.60 24.39
CA GLY A 675 -6.89 51.28 25.16
C GLY A 675 -7.92 52.39 24.99
N ASN A 676 -9.16 52.02 24.66
CA ASN A 676 -10.37 52.81 24.86
C ASN A 676 -11.60 51.91 24.78
#